data_AF-A0A1E3XDL7-F1
#
_entry.id   AF-A0A1E3XDL7-F1
#
_cell.length_a   1.000
_cell.length_b   1.000
_cell.length_c   1.000
_cell.angle_alpha   90.00
_cell.angle_beta   90.00
_cell.angle_gamma   90.00
#
_symmetry.space_group_name_H-M   'P 1'
#
loop_
_entity.id
_entity.type
_entity.pdbx_description
1 polymer ?
#
loop_
_entity_poly.entity_id
_entity_poly.type
_entity_poly.pdbx_seq_one_letter_code
_entity_poly.pdbx_strand_id
1 'polypeptide(L)'
;MKNKFPFYIFYVASILIILFHSSAPSLAQPFTDITTNYREFPSIGSRIALWIVAQLHLNFAAFILGVPIFSAIVELIGICTKNPQYDRTAKEFIKLTLMALTTTAIFGALLTFFLISLYPGLFNYLTSIFSTTFWIYPLLFFGETASLYLYWYTWDKLSNRKLLHLFLGIILNIFGISIMFTANSWVSFMISPSGIDEQGILLNTWNAITNFTWMPLNIHRFIGNISFGGAIVAAYAGFKFMISRTDDERAHYDWMGYTGNIIAIMAFMILPFAGYWLTKEIYAFSEQLGVILMGGFLSWLWIIQALVIGILFLGTNCYFWIGMERIPGAERYKKYIKYLVLIVTLCFLIWATPHTLVATHEETHRMGGSHHPVVGVLGLMSAKNTAVNMMIMATFISFIIYRRGNKISTVNWSSRGSKIQKLIIFAACGVVIFYGVYGYFVEAITRVGFSIFQVSSVLLCIILVAVIDLFLFRNAKIIGRIRWGEIPSRSQYALLSIGVTYVWLMGLMGFARSAMRQHWHVYGILKDTSSHAYTPALGYTANLVSIITILFIAFILFIFWISSLGEKNKNNHEKTYTQKKPKGQNPKTVLLKGMLFSAALIGFLTLYSNKIPQIESRVPEDVVVLEQELTQEKIVRIGKDIFQGKGNCYVCHLEAGGRGPNLEDIGLTAETRETGISSKDYLMESLIQPMAYLVKGFEPIMPLANKPPVSLNHGELLAVVAYLQSLGGVVTITPTDIPVGAFAPVTAKEIILTRGNISAGKLVFEDKGCAVCHKIVAEEGAELAPNLFDIGDRADIEFIKESIIDPSAKTVEGYDLAMPEYEEELTIKEFNDLIAYLQSFKGKKLIK
;
A
#
# COMPACT_ATOMS: atom_id res chain seq x y z
N MET A 1 33.79 -11.45 23.23
CA MET A 1 32.31 -11.38 23.08
C MET A 1 31.62 -12.62 23.68
N LYS A 2 31.97 -13.08 24.89
CA LYS A 2 31.36 -14.30 25.48
C LYS A 2 30.33 -14.04 26.60
N ASN A 3 30.31 -12.87 27.25
CA ASN A 3 29.52 -12.67 28.49
C ASN A 3 28.39 -11.61 28.44
N LYS A 4 27.94 -11.16 27.26
CA LYS A 4 26.82 -10.19 27.17
C LYS A 4 25.63 -10.65 26.33
N PHE A 5 25.74 -11.78 25.65
CA PHE A 5 24.63 -12.43 24.94
C PHE A 5 23.40 -12.71 25.84
N PRO A 6 23.54 -13.07 27.14
CA PRO A 6 22.39 -13.30 28.02
C PRO A 6 21.58 -12.04 28.31
N PHE A 7 22.22 -10.87 28.34
CA PHE A 7 21.57 -9.60 28.72
C PHE A 7 20.66 -9.05 27.61
N TYR A 8 20.99 -9.33 26.34
CA TYR A 8 20.15 -8.96 25.19
C TYR A 8 18.93 -9.87 25.07
N ILE A 9 19.08 -11.16 25.36
CA ILE A 9 17.95 -12.06 25.54
C ILE A 9 17.10 -11.58 26.72
N PHE A 10 17.70 -11.16 27.83
CA PHE A 10 16.95 -10.69 29.00
C PHE A 10 16.17 -9.40 28.72
N TYR A 11 16.72 -8.44 27.98
CA TYR A 11 16.04 -7.17 27.67
C TYR A 11 14.95 -7.34 26.59
N VAL A 12 15.21 -8.15 25.57
CA VAL A 12 14.19 -8.55 24.58
C VAL A 12 13.13 -9.43 25.23
N ALA A 13 13.51 -10.34 26.14
CA ALA A 13 12.59 -11.09 26.97
C ALA A 13 11.82 -10.18 27.93
N SER A 14 12.40 -9.08 28.43
CA SER A 14 11.69 -8.11 29.27
C SER A 14 10.64 -7.36 28.46
N ILE A 15 10.96 -6.94 27.24
CA ILE A 15 10.01 -6.31 26.31
C ILE A 15 8.95 -7.32 25.87
N LEU A 16 9.34 -8.56 25.57
CA LEU A 16 8.41 -9.65 25.28
C LEU A 16 7.55 -10.00 26.49
N ILE A 17 8.08 -10.00 27.72
CA ILE A 17 7.33 -10.24 28.97
C ILE A 17 6.40 -9.08 29.27
N ILE A 18 6.78 -7.83 28.97
CA ILE A 18 5.90 -6.65 29.10
C ILE A 18 4.80 -6.67 28.02
N LEU A 19 5.12 -7.07 26.79
CA LEU A 19 4.15 -7.28 25.71
C LEU A 19 3.26 -8.52 25.98
N PHE A 20 3.80 -9.57 26.58
CA PHE A 20 3.06 -10.78 26.98
C PHE A 20 2.18 -10.52 28.20
N HIS A 21 2.66 -9.78 29.22
CA HIS A 21 1.86 -9.35 30.38
C HIS A 21 0.74 -8.40 29.97
N SER A 22 0.96 -7.54 28.98
CA SER A 22 -0.11 -6.68 28.43
C SER A 22 -1.05 -7.43 27.48
N SER A 23 -0.65 -8.58 26.92
CA SER A 23 -1.54 -9.50 26.18
C SER A 23 -2.20 -10.60 27.05
N ALA A 24 -1.83 -10.71 28.33
CA ALA A 24 -2.45 -11.66 29.25
C ALA A 24 -3.99 -11.52 29.33
N PRO A 25 -4.60 -10.31 29.23
CA PRO A 25 -6.06 -10.18 29.14
C PRO A 25 -6.64 -10.72 27.82
N SER A 26 -5.89 -10.69 26.71
CA SER A 26 -6.34 -11.26 25.42
C SER A 26 -6.22 -12.78 25.35
N LEU A 27 -5.26 -13.36 26.10
CA LEU A 27 -5.16 -14.81 26.33
C LEU A 27 -6.16 -15.31 27.39
N ALA A 28 -6.74 -14.40 28.18
CA ALA A 28 -7.78 -14.67 29.17
C ALA A 28 -9.21 -14.57 28.60
N GLN A 29 -9.39 -14.17 27.33
CA GLN A 29 -10.63 -14.50 26.63
C GLN A 29 -10.68 -16.01 26.52
N PRO A 30 -11.74 -16.67 27.04
CA PRO A 30 -11.78 -18.11 27.07
C PRO A 30 -11.63 -18.64 25.65
N PHE A 31 -10.72 -19.60 25.46
CA PHE A 31 -10.47 -20.33 24.21
C PHE A 31 -11.71 -21.09 23.68
N THR A 32 -12.87 -20.88 24.30
CA THR A 32 -14.13 -21.58 24.09
C THR A 32 -14.98 -20.97 22.98
N ASP A 33 -14.66 -19.77 22.49
CA ASP A 33 -15.44 -19.13 21.43
C ASP A 33 -14.71 -19.16 20.07
N ILE A 34 -14.69 -20.35 19.47
CA ILE A 34 -14.17 -20.62 18.12
C ILE A 34 -15.01 -19.90 17.04
N THR A 35 -16.12 -19.26 17.43
CA THR A 35 -17.06 -18.59 16.51
C THR A 35 -16.71 -17.12 16.21
N THR A 36 -15.78 -16.51 16.96
CA THR A 36 -15.39 -15.10 16.75
C THR A 36 -14.25 -14.96 15.74
N ASN A 37 -14.54 -14.36 14.58
CA ASN A 37 -13.55 -14.12 13.51
C ASN A 37 -12.45 -13.11 13.90
N TYR A 38 -12.66 -12.32 14.95
CA TYR A 38 -11.81 -11.22 15.39
C TYR A 38 -11.69 -11.18 16.91
N ARG A 39 -10.51 -10.83 17.42
CA ARG A 39 -10.27 -10.62 18.86
C ARG A 39 -9.74 -9.23 19.12
N GLU A 40 -10.07 -8.68 20.29
CA GLU A 40 -9.68 -7.33 20.70
C GLU A 40 -8.33 -7.33 21.42
N PHE A 41 -7.49 -6.33 21.13
CA PHE A 41 -6.24 -6.10 21.86
C PHE A 41 -6.48 -5.11 23.00
N PRO A 42 -5.95 -5.35 24.22
CA PRO A 42 -6.25 -4.51 25.38
C PRO A 42 -5.93 -3.04 25.18
N SER A 43 -6.85 -2.16 25.61
CA SER A 43 -6.75 -0.69 25.69
C SER A 43 -6.61 0.08 24.37
N ILE A 44 -5.85 -0.40 23.40
CA ILE A 44 -5.54 0.32 22.15
C ILE A 44 -6.25 -0.24 20.91
N GLY A 45 -6.95 -1.38 21.02
CA GLY A 45 -7.66 -2.02 19.91
C GLY A 45 -6.74 -2.83 18.99
N SER A 46 -7.28 -3.88 18.39
CA SER A 46 -6.51 -4.86 17.59
C SER A 46 -5.91 -4.26 16.33
N ARG A 47 -6.64 -3.36 15.65
CA ARG A 47 -6.21 -2.73 14.40
C ARG A 47 -4.99 -1.83 14.57
N ILE A 48 -4.96 -1.02 15.63
CA ILE A 48 -3.85 -0.11 15.93
C ILE A 48 -2.61 -0.91 16.38
N ALA A 49 -2.80 -1.91 17.23
CA ALA A 49 -1.72 -2.80 17.66
C ALA A 49 -1.06 -3.50 16.45
N LEU A 50 -1.87 -4.07 15.56
CA LEU A 50 -1.39 -4.71 14.33
C LEU A 50 -0.67 -3.70 13.41
N TRP A 51 -1.21 -2.49 13.23
CA TRP A 51 -0.60 -1.46 12.39
C TRP A 51 0.79 -1.06 12.91
N ILE A 52 0.95 -0.80 14.20
CA ILE A 52 2.27 -0.44 14.78
C ILE A 52 3.29 -1.54 14.50
N VAL A 53 2.94 -2.81 14.76
CA VAL A 53 3.84 -3.95 14.55
C VAL A 53 4.15 -4.15 13.06
N ALA A 54 3.13 -4.13 12.19
CA ALA A 54 3.29 -4.31 10.76
C ALA A 54 4.16 -3.22 10.13
N GLN A 55 3.98 -1.95 10.53
CA GLN A 55 4.74 -0.84 9.99
C GLN A 55 6.19 -0.84 10.49
N LEU A 56 6.43 -1.17 11.76
CA LEU A 56 7.79 -1.33 12.27
C LEU A 56 8.51 -2.49 11.57
N HIS A 57 7.84 -3.64 11.40
CA HIS A 57 8.37 -4.75 10.62
C HIS A 57 8.71 -4.31 9.20
N LEU A 58 7.79 -3.61 8.51
CA LEU A 58 7.99 -3.16 7.14
C LEU A 58 9.20 -2.22 7.00
N ASN A 59 9.37 -1.25 7.92
CA ASN A 59 10.49 -0.31 7.88
C ASN A 59 11.84 -1.03 8.04
N PHE A 60 11.91 -1.99 8.98
CA PHE A 60 13.13 -2.78 9.18
C PHE A 60 13.38 -3.79 8.04
N ALA A 61 12.33 -4.44 7.53
CA ALA A 61 12.42 -5.33 6.38
C ALA A 61 12.87 -4.58 5.11
N ALA A 62 12.33 -3.38 4.86
CA ALA A 62 12.77 -2.54 3.74
C ALA A 62 14.26 -2.20 3.83
N PHE A 63 14.78 -1.96 5.04
CA PHE A 63 16.20 -1.73 5.27
C PHE A 63 17.04 -2.98 4.97
N ILE A 64 16.64 -4.15 5.47
CA ILE A 64 17.39 -5.40 5.25
C ILE A 64 17.36 -5.87 3.81
N LEU A 65 16.27 -5.63 3.10
CA LEU A 65 16.14 -6.00 1.70
C LEU A 65 16.85 -4.99 0.77
N GLY A 66 16.92 -3.72 1.16
CA GLY A 66 17.52 -2.65 0.35
C GLY A 66 19.05 -2.56 0.46
N VAL A 67 19.59 -2.63 1.69
CA VAL A 67 21.02 -2.36 1.97
C VAL A 67 21.98 -3.37 1.33
N PRO A 68 21.72 -4.69 1.35
CA PRO A 68 22.57 -5.68 0.71
C PRO A 68 22.73 -5.48 -0.80
N ILE A 69 21.70 -4.96 -1.49
CA ILE A 69 21.73 -4.76 -2.94
C ILE A 69 22.85 -3.78 -3.29
N PHE A 70 22.79 -2.58 -2.69
CA PHE A 70 23.79 -1.58 -2.98
C PHE A 70 25.12 -1.85 -2.27
N SER A 71 25.15 -2.63 -1.18
CA SER A 71 26.42 -3.08 -0.60
C SER A 71 27.19 -3.99 -1.55
N ALA A 72 26.52 -4.97 -2.18
CA ALA A 72 27.15 -5.82 -3.19
C ALA A 72 27.64 -5.01 -4.42
N ILE A 73 26.86 -4.01 -4.85
CA ILE A 73 27.28 -3.10 -5.93
C ILE A 73 28.51 -2.28 -5.51
N VAL A 74 28.53 -1.74 -4.29
CA VAL A 74 29.67 -0.96 -3.77
C VAL A 74 30.91 -1.85 -3.61
N GLU A 75 30.76 -3.10 -3.16
CA GLU A 75 31.86 -4.07 -3.14
C GLU A 75 32.40 -4.34 -4.55
N LEU A 76 31.51 -4.59 -5.53
CA LEU A 76 31.89 -4.79 -6.93
C LEU A 76 32.68 -3.58 -7.48
N ILE A 77 32.22 -2.36 -7.18
CA ILE A 77 32.96 -1.13 -7.54
C ILE A 77 34.32 -1.11 -6.83
N GLY A 78 34.40 -1.51 -5.57
CA GLY A 78 35.64 -1.64 -4.82
C GLY A 78 36.63 -2.61 -5.46
N ILE A 79 36.16 -3.76 -5.94
CA ILE A 79 36.96 -4.76 -6.65
C ILE A 79 37.47 -4.20 -7.98
N CYS A 80 36.60 -3.58 -8.77
CA CYS A 80 36.94 -3.02 -10.07
C CYS A 80 37.88 -1.82 -9.99
N THR A 81 37.70 -0.96 -8.98
CA THR A 81 38.46 0.30 -8.83
C THR A 81 39.69 0.15 -7.93
N LYS A 82 39.81 -0.94 -7.17
CA LYS A 82 40.84 -1.19 -6.14
C LYS A 82 40.93 -0.08 -5.09
N ASN A 83 39.82 0.64 -4.84
CA ASN A 83 39.78 1.69 -3.83
C ASN A 83 39.24 1.13 -2.49
N PRO A 84 40.05 1.17 -1.41
CA PRO A 84 39.67 0.59 -0.12
C PRO A 84 38.49 1.30 0.56
N GLN A 85 38.16 2.54 0.17
CA GLN A 85 37.02 3.26 0.71
C GLN A 85 35.70 2.56 0.38
N TYR A 86 35.54 2.03 -0.84
CA TYR A 86 34.34 1.29 -1.22
C TYR A 86 34.20 0.01 -0.41
N ASP A 87 35.29 -0.75 -0.22
CA ASP A 87 35.26 -1.98 0.59
C ASP A 87 34.88 -1.70 2.05
N ARG A 88 35.49 -0.66 2.65
CA ARG A 88 35.18 -0.23 4.02
C ARG A 88 33.71 0.18 4.17
N THR A 89 33.18 0.95 3.22
CA THR A 89 31.78 1.38 3.21
C THR A 89 30.81 0.20 3.02
N ALA A 90 31.09 -0.72 2.09
CA ALA A 90 30.26 -1.91 1.87
C ALA A 90 30.21 -2.81 3.12
N LYS A 91 31.38 -3.02 3.77
CA LYS A 91 31.46 -3.77 5.03
C LYS A 91 30.58 -3.14 6.10
N GLU A 92 30.65 -1.81 6.27
CA GLU A 92 29.81 -1.12 7.25
C GLU A 92 28.31 -1.22 6.94
N PHE A 93 27.89 -1.16 5.67
CA PHE A 93 26.49 -1.38 5.29
C PHE A 93 25.98 -2.76 5.73
N ILE A 94 26.78 -3.81 5.56
CA ILE A 94 26.42 -5.16 6.01
C ILE A 94 26.43 -5.28 7.52
N LYS A 95 27.35 -4.60 8.21
CA LYS A 95 27.32 -4.50 9.68
C LYS A 95 25.98 -3.93 10.15
N LEU A 96 25.50 -2.84 9.54
CA LEU A 96 24.22 -2.23 9.89
C LEU A 96 23.05 -3.19 9.64
N THR A 97 23.08 -3.89 8.50
CA THR A 97 22.06 -4.89 8.13
C THR A 97 22.00 -6.03 9.16
N LEU A 98 23.15 -6.59 9.54
CA LEU A 98 23.25 -7.67 10.53
C LEU A 98 22.65 -7.27 11.88
N MET A 99 22.87 -6.03 12.31
CA MET A 99 22.32 -5.53 13.57
C MET A 99 20.80 -5.30 13.52
N ALA A 100 20.26 -4.97 12.35
CA ALA A 100 18.83 -4.79 12.15
C ALA A 100 18.06 -6.14 12.03
N LEU A 101 18.75 -7.23 11.64
CA LEU A 101 18.14 -8.54 11.40
C LEU A 101 17.35 -9.05 12.60
N THR A 102 17.96 -9.05 13.79
CA THR A 102 17.30 -9.55 15.00
C THR A 102 16.01 -8.77 15.29
N THR A 103 16.04 -7.44 15.19
CA THR A 103 14.87 -6.60 15.41
C THR A 103 13.78 -6.87 14.39
N THR A 104 14.15 -7.07 13.12
CA THR A 104 13.21 -7.41 12.04
C THR A 104 12.53 -8.75 12.29
N ALA A 105 13.30 -9.75 12.69
CA ALA A 105 12.79 -11.09 13.02
C ALA A 105 11.82 -11.05 14.20
N ILE A 106 12.12 -10.27 15.24
CA ILE A 106 11.22 -10.07 16.39
C ILE A 106 9.88 -9.48 15.94
N PHE A 107 9.90 -8.39 15.17
CA PHE A 107 8.66 -7.77 14.67
C PHE A 107 7.92 -8.66 13.66
N GLY A 108 8.63 -9.47 12.87
CA GLY A 108 8.00 -10.42 11.93
C GLY A 108 7.30 -11.57 12.65
N ALA A 109 7.94 -12.13 13.69
CA ALA A 109 7.32 -13.12 14.56
C ALA A 109 6.10 -12.53 15.28
N LEU A 110 6.25 -11.33 15.86
CA LEU A 110 5.16 -10.62 16.54
C LEU A 110 3.99 -10.35 15.61
N LEU A 111 4.25 -9.91 14.37
CA LEU A 111 3.23 -9.71 13.35
C LEU A 111 2.45 -11.01 13.06
N THR A 112 3.17 -12.12 12.91
CA THR A 112 2.57 -13.43 12.65
C THR A 112 1.69 -13.88 13.82
N PHE A 113 2.17 -13.75 15.06
CA PHE A 113 1.39 -14.06 16.25
C PHE A 113 0.15 -13.18 16.39
N PHE A 114 0.25 -11.89 16.06
CA PHE A 114 -0.89 -10.98 16.09
C PHE A 114 -1.92 -11.33 15.01
N LEU A 115 -1.50 -11.72 13.81
CA LEU A 115 -2.43 -12.18 12.78
C LEU A 115 -3.16 -13.47 13.20
N ILE A 116 -2.44 -14.46 13.74
CA ILE A 116 -3.04 -15.71 14.22
C ILE A 116 -4.01 -15.45 15.39
N SER A 117 -3.62 -14.56 16.32
CA SER A 117 -4.36 -14.39 17.57
C SER A 117 -5.52 -13.40 17.46
N LEU A 118 -5.34 -12.29 16.72
CA LEU A 118 -6.31 -11.18 16.65
C LEU A 118 -7.16 -11.23 15.38
N TYR A 119 -6.64 -11.78 14.28
CA TYR A 119 -7.31 -11.87 12.97
C TYR A 119 -7.33 -13.30 12.41
N PRO A 120 -7.81 -14.31 13.18
CA PRO A 120 -7.77 -15.71 12.76
C PRO A 120 -8.53 -15.97 11.47
N GLY A 121 -9.66 -15.30 11.23
CA GLY A 121 -10.43 -15.45 9.99
C GLY A 121 -9.62 -15.06 8.74
N LEU A 122 -8.98 -13.89 8.76
CA LEU A 122 -8.11 -13.43 7.68
C LEU A 122 -6.90 -14.34 7.49
N PHE A 123 -6.25 -14.74 8.58
CA PHE A 123 -5.06 -15.58 8.50
C PHE A 123 -5.37 -16.97 7.94
N ASN A 124 -6.48 -17.58 8.37
CA ASN A 124 -6.94 -18.88 7.87
C ASN A 124 -7.32 -18.79 6.38
N TYR A 125 -7.99 -17.72 5.97
CA TYR A 125 -8.32 -17.51 4.56
C TYR A 125 -7.06 -17.40 3.68
N LEU A 126 -6.11 -16.54 4.05
CA LEU A 126 -4.86 -16.40 3.28
C LEU A 126 -4.03 -17.70 3.26
N THR A 127 -3.95 -18.41 4.38
CA THR A 127 -3.20 -19.69 4.43
C THR A 127 -3.86 -20.80 3.63
N SER A 128 -5.20 -20.80 3.49
CA SER A 128 -5.90 -21.75 2.62
C SER A 128 -5.55 -21.56 1.14
N ILE A 129 -5.37 -20.30 0.70
CA ILE A 129 -5.01 -19.96 -0.68
C ILE A 129 -3.52 -20.16 -0.96
N PHE A 130 -2.67 -19.74 -0.01
CA PHE A 130 -1.23 -19.58 -0.20
C PHE A 130 -0.40 -20.61 0.56
N SER A 131 -0.99 -21.75 0.96
CA SER A 131 -0.39 -22.79 1.81
C SER A 131 1.06 -23.13 1.44
N THR A 132 1.36 -23.30 0.16
CA THR A 132 2.71 -23.60 -0.35
C THR A 132 3.69 -22.46 -0.07
N THR A 133 3.30 -21.22 -0.37
CA THR A 133 4.17 -20.05 -0.19
C THR A 133 4.40 -19.70 1.27
N PHE A 134 3.44 -20.01 2.16
CA PHE A 134 3.60 -19.86 3.61
C PHE A 134 4.71 -20.76 4.18
N TRP A 135 4.97 -21.94 3.59
CA TRP A 135 6.11 -22.80 3.94
C TRP A 135 7.42 -22.36 3.30
N ILE A 136 7.37 -21.88 2.06
CA ILE A 136 8.55 -21.38 1.33
C ILE A 136 9.11 -20.13 2.02
N TYR A 137 8.26 -19.24 2.54
CA TYR A 137 8.67 -17.98 3.12
C TYR A 137 9.68 -18.12 4.29
N PRO A 138 9.42 -18.94 5.34
CA PRO A 138 10.41 -19.20 6.39
C PRO A 138 11.72 -19.81 5.87
N LEU A 139 11.66 -20.72 4.88
CA LEU A 139 12.86 -21.32 4.29
C LEU A 139 13.74 -20.28 3.59
N LEU A 140 13.12 -19.37 2.83
CA LEU A 140 13.83 -18.26 2.21
C LEU A 140 14.44 -17.33 3.27
N PHE A 141 13.74 -17.06 4.37
CA PHE A 141 14.25 -16.26 5.50
C PHE A 141 15.48 -16.91 6.18
N PHE A 142 15.48 -18.24 6.38
CA PHE A 142 16.66 -18.96 6.85
C PHE A 142 17.82 -18.87 5.85
N GLY A 143 17.53 -18.97 4.54
CA GLY A 143 18.52 -18.79 3.48
C GLY A 143 19.13 -17.39 3.45
N GLU A 144 18.30 -16.34 3.58
CA GLU A 144 18.74 -14.94 3.71
C GLU A 144 19.63 -14.76 4.94
N THR A 145 19.19 -15.28 6.10
CA THR A 145 19.96 -15.18 7.34
C THR A 145 21.31 -15.90 7.22
N ALA A 146 21.32 -17.13 6.72
CA ALA A 146 22.55 -17.90 6.54
C ALA A 146 23.53 -17.19 5.58
N SER A 147 23.04 -16.73 4.42
CA SER A 147 23.86 -16.02 3.44
C SER A 147 24.37 -14.68 3.96
N LEU A 148 23.58 -13.91 4.72
CA LEU A 148 24.01 -12.67 5.37
C LEU A 148 25.12 -12.92 6.40
N TYR A 149 24.98 -13.95 7.23
CA TYR A 149 26.00 -14.33 8.22
C TYR A 149 27.28 -14.79 7.53
N LEU A 150 27.18 -15.62 6.49
CA LEU A 150 28.33 -16.05 5.71
C LEU A 150 29.03 -14.85 5.08
N TYR A 151 28.29 -13.96 4.43
CA TYR A 151 28.82 -12.75 3.81
C TYR A 151 29.53 -11.85 4.85
N TRP A 152 28.94 -11.62 6.02
CA TRP A 152 29.59 -10.82 7.07
C TRP A 152 30.86 -11.48 7.66
N TYR A 153 30.77 -12.73 8.12
CA TYR A 153 31.85 -13.39 8.85
C TYR A 153 33.00 -13.86 7.97
N THR A 154 32.77 -13.99 6.65
CA THR A 154 33.83 -14.37 5.70
C THR A 154 34.52 -13.17 5.06
N TRP A 155 34.13 -11.92 5.37
CA TRP A 155 34.71 -10.71 4.77
C TRP A 155 36.24 -10.67 4.82
N ASP A 156 36.83 -10.96 5.99
CA ASP A 156 38.29 -10.93 6.18
C ASP A 156 38.95 -12.24 5.70
N LYS A 157 38.25 -13.37 5.83
CA LYS A 157 38.75 -14.71 5.43
C LYS A 157 38.83 -14.89 3.91
N LEU A 158 37.88 -14.32 3.18
CA LEU A 158 37.79 -14.35 1.72
C LEU A 158 38.35 -13.06 1.09
N SER A 159 39.15 -12.29 1.83
CA SER A 159 39.83 -11.10 1.31
C SER A 159 40.70 -11.38 0.08
N ASN A 160 41.29 -12.58 -0.02
CA ASN A 160 42.05 -13.04 -1.19
C ASN A 160 41.17 -13.62 -2.32
N ARG A 161 39.89 -13.91 -2.05
CA ARG A 161 38.92 -14.48 -3.00
C ARG A 161 37.67 -13.60 -3.07
N LYS A 162 37.86 -12.31 -3.36
CA LYS A 162 36.79 -11.30 -3.38
C LYS A 162 35.62 -11.62 -4.32
N LEU A 163 35.86 -12.31 -5.44
CA LEU A 163 34.76 -12.74 -6.32
C LEU A 163 33.83 -13.77 -5.67
N LEU A 164 34.40 -14.71 -4.90
CA LEU A 164 33.61 -15.68 -4.12
C LEU A 164 32.84 -14.98 -3.01
N HIS A 165 33.44 -14.00 -2.36
CA HIS A 165 32.78 -13.19 -1.34
C HIS A 165 31.60 -12.39 -1.94
N LEU A 166 31.80 -11.72 -3.08
CA LEU A 166 30.73 -11.02 -3.81
C LEU A 166 29.60 -11.98 -4.22
N PHE A 167 29.92 -13.21 -4.61
CA PHE A 167 28.91 -14.23 -4.94
C PHE A 167 27.99 -14.55 -3.75
N LEU A 168 28.51 -14.58 -2.51
CA LEU A 168 27.67 -14.71 -1.30
C LEU A 168 26.72 -13.52 -1.15
N GLY A 169 27.20 -12.30 -1.46
CA GLY A 169 26.37 -11.10 -1.50
C GLY A 169 25.26 -11.19 -2.56
N ILE A 170 25.53 -11.79 -3.74
CA ILE A 170 24.49 -12.02 -4.76
C ILE A 170 23.45 -13.03 -4.28
N ILE A 171 23.88 -14.15 -3.67
CA ILE A 171 22.97 -15.15 -3.09
C ILE A 171 22.05 -14.50 -2.04
N LEU A 172 22.61 -13.68 -1.16
CA LEU A 172 21.83 -12.93 -0.17
C LEU A 172 20.72 -12.10 -0.82
N ASN A 173 21.03 -11.38 -1.90
CA ASN A 173 20.06 -10.57 -2.62
C ASN A 173 19.00 -11.41 -3.34
N ILE A 174 19.35 -12.60 -3.86
CA ILE A 174 18.37 -13.53 -4.45
C ILE A 174 17.35 -13.97 -3.40
N PHE A 175 17.81 -14.36 -2.20
CA PHE A 175 16.91 -14.71 -1.10
C PHE A 175 16.03 -13.52 -0.69
N GLY A 176 16.62 -12.34 -0.47
CA GLY A 176 15.86 -11.14 -0.08
C GLY A 176 14.78 -10.76 -1.10
N ILE A 177 15.10 -10.74 -2.40
CA ILE A 177 14.12 -10.45 -3.45
C ILE A 177 13.01 -11.51 -3.47
N SER A 178 13.36 -12.79 -3.30
CA SER A 178 12.39 -13.90 -3.28
C SER A 178 11.42 -13.79 -2.09
N ILE A 179 11.92 -13.41 -0.90
CA ILE A 179 11.09 -13.14 0.29
C ILE A 179 10.10 -12.01 -0.02
N MET A 180 10.59 -10.93 -0.63
CA MET A 180 9.75 -9.78 -0.99
C MET A 180 8.65 -10.16 -1.97
N PHE A 181 8.98 -10.89 -3.04
CA PHE A 181 8.04 -11.32 -4.08
C PHE A 181 6.97 -12.24 -3.50
N THR A 182 7.38 -13.14 -2.61
CA THR A 182 6.48 -14.07 -1.91
C THR A 182 5.53 -13.29 -1.01
N ALA A 183 6.01 -12.43 -0.12
CA ALA A 183 5.14 -11.64 0.75
C ALA A 183 4.23 -10.69 -0.05
N ASN A 184 4.73 -10.13 -1.17
CA ASN A 184 3.93 -9.28 -2.04
C ASN A 184 2.77 -10.01 -2.70
N SER A 185 2.88 -11.30 -2.96
CA SER A 185 1.74 -12.09 -3.48
C SER A 185 0.54 -11.99 -2.55
N TRP A 186 0.75 -12.10 -1.24
CA TRP A 186 -0.32 -12.05 -0.23
C TRP A 186 -0.97 -10.66 -0.15
N VAL A 187 -0.17 -9.59 -0.02
CA VAL A 187 -0.73 -8.22 0.10
C VAL A 187 -1.27 -7.66 -1.22
N SER A 188 -0.75 -8.07 -2.37
CA SER A 188 -1.33 -7.69 -3.67
C SER A 188 -2.65 -8.40 -3.91
N PHE A 189 -2.77 -9.67 -3.54
CA PHE A 189 -4.03 -10.42 -3.59
C PHE A 189 -5.12 -9.77 -2.75
N MET A 190 -4.77 -9.20 -1.59
CA MET A 190 -5.74 -8.44 -0.78
C MET A 190 -6.33 -7.23 -1.52
N ILE A 191 -5.59 -6.60 -2.44
CA ILE A 191 -6.01 -5.42 -3.21
C ILE A 191 -6.76 -5.83 -4.48
N SER A 192 -6.18 -6.76 -5.24
CA SER A 192 -6.70 -7.23 -6.52
C SER A 192 -6.75 -8.76 -6.49
N PRO A 193 -7.76 -9.36 -5.85
CA PRO A 193 -7.86 -10.82 -5.80
C PRO A 193 -8.12 -11.40 -7.19
N SER A 194 -7.50 -12.55 -7.48
CA SER A 194 -7.65 -13.29 -8.73
C SER A 194 -7.38 -14.78 -8.51
N GLY A 195 -7.76 -15.63 -9.47
CA GLY A 195 -7.57 -17.08 -9.34
C GLY A 195 -8.50 -17.74 -8.31
N ILE A 196 -9.60 -17.08 -7.98
CA ILE A 196 -10.67 -17.53 -7.08
C ILE A 196 -12.02 -17.46 -7.81
N ASP A 197 -12.99 -18.24 -7.38
CA ASP A 197 -14.38 -18.14 -7.87
C ASP A 197 -15.16 -17.01 -7.18
N GLU A 198 -16.42 -16.82 -7.56
CA GLU A 198 -17.31 -15.80 -6.98
C GLU A 198 -17.57 -16.00 -5.48
N GLN A 199 -17.36 -17.23 -4.98
CA GLN A 199 -17.51 -17.61 -3.58
C GLN A 199 -16.19 -17.49 -2.79
N GLY A 200 -15.11 -17.05 -3.43
CA GLY A 200 -13.80 -16.87 -2.81
C GLY A 200 -12.98 -18.15 -2.65
N ILE A 201 -13.35 -19.24 -3.31
CA ILE A 201 -12.63 -20.51 -3.29
C ILE A 201 -11.52 -20.50 -4.33
N LEU A 202 -10.37 -21.05 -3.96
CA LEU A 202 -9.21 -21.13 -4.83
C LEU A 202 -9.47 -22.00 -6.07
N LEU A 203 -9.31 -21.41 -7.25
CA LEU A 203 -9.26 -22.11 -8.53
C LEU A 203 -7.81 -22.41 -8.95
N ASN A 204 -6.94 -21.40 -8.85
CA ASN A 204 -5.55 -21.49 -9.29
C ASN A 204 -4.63 -20.59 -8.45
N THR A 205 -3.68 -21.21 -7.72
CA THR A 205 -2.71 -20.51 -6.88
C THR A 205 -1.79 -19.58 -7.66
N TRP A 206 -1.37 -19.95 -8.87
CA TRP A 206 -0.50 -19.11 -9.67
C TRP A 206 -1.20 -17.83 -10.09
N ASN A 207 -2.47 -17.93 -10.50
CA ASN A 207 -3.28 -16.75 -10.83
C ASN A 207 -3.55 -15.88 -9.60
N ALA A 208 -3.65 -16.45 -8.39
CA ALA A 208 -3.73 -15.68 -7.14
C ALA A 208 -2.43 -14.92 -6.82
N ILE A 209 -1.27 -15.53 -7.13
CA ILE A 209 0.04 -14.90 -6.99
C ILE A 209 0.23 -13.78 -8.03
N THR A 210 0.02 -14.07 -9.31
CA THR A 210 0.25 -13.14 -10.43
C THR A 210 -0.97 -12.29 -10.74
N ASN A 211 -1.54 -11.70 -9.70
CA ASN A 211 -2.64 -10.76 -9.84
C ASN A 211 -2.19 -9.42 -10.46
N PHE A 212 -3.16 -8.58 -10.83
CA PHE A 212 -2.95 -7.29 -11.50
C PHE A 212 -1.89 -6.40 -10.83
N THR A 213 -1.88 -6.35 -9.50
CA THR A 213 -1.00 -5.44 -8.75
C THR A 213 0.33 -6.07 -8.33
N TRP A 214 0.53 -7.38 -8.49
CA TRP A 214 1.70 -8.10 -7.97
C TRP A 214 3.03 -7.59 -8.51
N MET A 215 3.23 -7.59 -9.84
CA MET A 215 4.48 -7.14 -10.44
C MET A 215 4.73 -5.63 -10.27
N PRO A 216 3.74 -4.74 -10.51
CA PRO A 216 3.89 -3.32 -10.22
C PRO A 216 4.27 -3.05 -8.76
N LEU A 217 3.67 -3.78 -7.81
CA LEU A 217 3.99 -3.67 -6.39
C LEU A 217 5.42 -4.15 -6.08
N ASN A 218 5.86 -5.25 -6.70
CA ASN A 218 7.23 -5.74 -6.60
C ASN A 218 8.24 -4.69 -7.03
N ILE A 219 8.04 -4.10 -8.21
CA ILE A 219 8.94 -3.07 -8.75
C ILE A 219 8.92 -1.80 -7.88
N HIS A 220 7.74 -1.34 -7.45
CA HIS A 220 7.62 -0.20 -6.57
C HIS A 220 8.35 -0.41 -5.23
N ARG A 221 8.14 -1.57 -4.59
CA ARG A 221 8.82 -1.89 -3.32
C ARG A 221 10.31 -2.12 -3.50
N PHE A 222 10.75 -2.74 -4.60
CA PHE A 222 12.18 -2.92 -4.88
C PHE A 222 12.92 -1.59 -4.91
N ILE A 223 12.42 -0.65 -5.70
CA ILE A 223 13.00 0.70 -5.83
C ILE A 223 12.86 1.47 -4.51
N GLY A 224 11.70 1.35 -3.86
CA GLY A 224 11.42 1.97 -2.57
C GLY A 224 12.38 1.53 -1.47
N ASN A 225 12.67 0.22 -1.36
CA ASN A 225 13.59 -0.35 -0.38
C ASN A 225 15.02 0.16 -0.58
N ILE A 226 15.49 0.23 -1.83
CA ILE A 226 16.82 0.80 -2.15
C ILE A 226 16.89 2.26 -1.73
N SER A 227 15.85 3.04 -2.08
CA SER A 227 15.78 4.45 -1.75
C SER A 227 15.78 4.70 -0.23
N PHE A 228 14.91 3.96 0.47
CA PHE A 228 14.78 3.99 1.91
C PHE A 228 16.09 3.58 2.61
N GLY A 229 16.69 2.45 2.21
CA GLY A 229 17.96 1.97 2.76
C GLY A 229 19.10 2.99 2.60
N GLY A 230 19.23 3.59 1.41
CA GLY A 230 20.19 4.66 1.16
C GLY A 230 19.99 5.89 2.05
N ALA A 231 18.72 6.29 2.25
CA ALA A 231 18.37 7.43 3.10
C ALA A 231 18.70 7.18 4.59
N ILE A 232 18.37 6.00 5.12
CA ILE A 232 18.68 5.64 6.52
C ILE A 232 20.19 5.56 6.74
N VAL A 233 20.92 4.96 5.80
CA VAL A 233 22.39 4.92 5.82
C VAL A 233 22.99 6.33 5.79
N ALA A 234 22.44 7.23 4.97
CA ALA A 234 22.91 8.61 4.89
C ALA A 234 22.65 9.37 6.20
N ALA A 235 21.47 9.19 6.81
CA ALA A 235 21.15 9.77 8.10
C ALA A 235 22.08 9.24 9.22
N TYR A 236 22.36 7.93 9.24
CA TYR A 236 23.33 7.32 10.15
C TYR A 236 24.73 7.93 9.99
N ALA A 237 25.20 8.04 8.75
CA ALA A 237 26.50 8.61 8.44
C ALA A 237 26.58 10.08 8.89
N GLY A 238 25.51 10.86 8.70
CA GLY A 238 25.45 12.24 9.18
C GLY A 238 25.51 12.36 10.70
N PHE A 239 24.84 11.47 11.43
CA PHE A 239 24.95 11.41 12.89
C PHE A 239 26.38 11.06 13.33
N LYS A 240 26.97 9.99 12.74
CA LYS A 240 28.34 9.56 13.06
C LYS A 240 29.37 10.65 12.74
N PHE A 241 29.24 11.34 11.60
CA PHE A 241 30.09 12.47 11.23
C PHE A 241 30.15 13.56 12.30
N MET A 242 29.01 13.91 12.91
CA MET A 242 28.95 14.98 13.92
C MET A 242 29.62 14.62 15.24
N ILE A 243 29.67 13.33 15.59
CA ILE A 243 30.29 12.84 16.84
C ILE A 243 31.74 12.40 16.67
N SER A 244 32.17 12.12 15.43
CA SER A 244 33.54 11.70 15.12
C SER A 244 34.57 12.74 15.56
N ARG A 245 35.63 12.25 16.19
CA ARG A 245 36.69 13.10 16.81
C ARG A 245 37.92 13.20 15.92
N THR A 246 38.17 12.19 15.10
CA THR A 246 39.31 12.13 14.18
C THR A 246 38.92 12.63 12.80
N ASP A 247 39.89 13.20 12.08
CA ASP A 247 39.67 13.65 10.70
C ASP A 247 39.41 12.47 9.74
N ASP A 248 40.01 11.28 9.98
CA ASP A 248 39.76 10.06 9.19
C ASP A 248 38.32 9.57 9.32
N GLU A 249 37.82 9.43 10.55
CA GLU A 249 36.43 9.00 10.77
C GLU A 249 35.44 9.99 10.16
N ARG A 250 35.70 11.30 10.32
CA ARG A 250 34.87 12.33 9.68
C ARG A 250 34.89 12.20 8.17
N ALA A 251 36.05 12.01 7.56
CA ALA A 251 36.16 11.82 6.12
C ALA A 251 35.39 10.58 5.64
N HIS A 252 35.49 9.47 6.38
CA HIS A 252 34.78 8.23 6.08
C HIS A 252 33.26 8.38 6.18
N TYR A 253 32.73 8.94 7.27
CA TYR A 253 31.28 9.15 7.40
C TYR A 253 30.74 10.21 6.45
N ASP A 254 31.57 11.17 6.05
CA ASP A 254 31.21 12.12 5.00
C ASP A 254 31.04 11.42 3.64
N TRP A 255 31.98 10.54 3.30
CA TRP A 255 31.91 9.69 2.11
C TRP A 255 30.72 8.74 2.14
N MET A 256 30.47 8.11 3.29
CA MET A 256 29.34 7.20 3.50
C MET A 256 28.00 7.94 3.35
N GLY A 257 27.87 9.14 3.92
CA GLY A 257 26.68 9.97 3.81
C GLY A 257 26.41 10.40 2.37
N TYR A 258 27.46 10.79 1.64
CA TYR A 258 27.37 11.08 0.21
C TYR A 258 26.92 9.86 -0.60
N THR A 259 27.51 8.69 -0.34
CA THR A 259 27.19 7.45 -1.05
C THR A 259 25.75 7.02 -0.80
N GLY A 260 25.31 7.01 0.47
CA GLY A 260 23.92 6.70 0.84
C GLY A 260 22.92 7.67 0.20
N ASN A 261 23.21 8.98 0.22
CA ASN A 261 22.34 9.98 -0.40
C ASN A 261 22.24 9.81 -1.92
N ILE A 262 23.33 9.43 -2.60
CA ILE A 262 23.29 9.11 -4.03
C ILE A 262 22.40 7.91 -4.31
N ILE A 263 22.57 6.83 -3.54
CA ILE A 263 21.76 5.63 -3.70
C ILE A 263 20.28 5.96 -3.51
N ALA A 264 19.98 6.74 -2.46
CA ALA A 264 18.63 7.21 -2.18
C ALA A 264 18.04 8.00 -3.35
N ILE A 265 18.72 9.05 -3.82
CA ILE A 265 18.17 9.91 -4.88
C ILE A 265 18.06 9.19 -6.23
N MET A 266 19.02 8.35 -6.59
CA MET A 266 18.99 7.64 -7.87
C MET A 266 17.81 6.67 -7.95
N ALA A 267 17.52 5.95 -6.86
CA ALA A 267 16.32 5.13 -6.77
C ALA A 267 15.05 5.99 -6.69
N PHE A 268 15.06 7.06 -5.90
CA PHE A 268 13.91 7.94 -5.74
C PHE A 268 13.47 8.62 -7.03
N MET A 269 14.40 9.01 -7.91
CA MET A 269 14.05 9.64 -9.19
C MET A 269 13.23 8.73 -10.11
N ILE A 270 13.30 7.40 -9.92
CA ILE A 270 12.57 6.41 -10.70
C ILE A 270 11.26 6.00 -9.99
N LEU A 271 11.22 6.12 -8.65
CA LEU A 271 10.12 5.64 -7.81
C LEU A 271 8.73 6.23 -8.15
N PRO A 272 8.55 7.53 -8.44
CA PRO A 272 7.26 8.08 -8.86
C PRO A 272 6.65 7.35 -10.05
N PHE A 273 7.47 6.85 -10.98
CA PHE A 273 7.00 6.13 -12.16
C PHE A 273 6.51 4.73 -11.82
N ALA A 274 7.24 4.02 -10.95
CA ALA A 274 6.79 2.73 -10.44
C ALA A 274 5.49 2.87 -9.63
N GLY A 275 5.35 3.96 -8.86
CA GLY A 275 4.09 4.29 -8.17
C GLY A 275 2.94 4.58 -9.12
N TYR A 276 3.18 5.38 -10.16
CA TYR A 276 2.17 5.65 -11.18
C TYR A 276 1.73 4.38 -11.90
N TRP A 277 2.65 3.49 -12.27
CA TRP A 277 2.32 2.20 -12.86
C TRP A 277 1.46 1.36 -11.92
N LEU A 278 1.84 1.24 -10.64
CA LEU A 278 1.03 0.52 -9.65
C LEU A 278 -0.39 1.10 -9.55
N THR A 279 -0.55 2.42 -9.48
CA THR A 279 -1.88 3.02 -9.42
C THR A 279 -2.68 2.82 -10.71
N LYS A 280 -2.04 2.89 -11.88
CA LYS A 280 -2.70 2.61 -13.16
C LYS A 280 -3.29 1.19 -13.19
N GLU A 281 -2.57 0.21 -12.66
CA GLU A 281 -3.05 -1.19 -12.60
C GLU A 281 -4.17 -1.37 -11.58
N ILE A 282 -4.14 -0.63 -10.47
CA ILE A 282 -5.27 -0.58 -9.53
C ILE A 282 -6.52 -0.02 -10.21
N TYR A 283 -6.37 1.06 -10.99
CA TYR A 283 -7.47 1.65 -11.78
C TYR A 283 -8.01 0.68 -12.83
N ALA A 284 -7.13 -0.03 -13.53
CA ALA A 284 -7.52 -1.02 -14.54
C ALA A 284 -8.26 -2.22 -13.93
N PHE A 285 -7.91 -2.59 -12.69
CA PHE A 285 -8.60 -3.63 -11.95
C PHE A 285 -9.97 -3.16 -11.42
N SER A 286 -10.02 -1.98 -10.78
CA SER A 286 -11.26 -1.38 -10.26
C SER A 286 -11.18 0.14 -10.34
N GLU A 287 -12.06 0.72 -11.15
CA GLU A 287 -12.21 2.17 -11.26
C GLU A 287 -12.57 2.79 -9.91
N GLN A 288 -13.37 2.12 -9.06
CA GLN A 288 -13.72 2.62 -7.72
C GLN A 288 -12.50 2.67 -6.80
N LEU A 289 -11.66 1.64 -6.77
CA LEU A 289 -10.42 1.71 -5.97
C LEU A 289 -9.54 2.88 -6.43
N GLY A 290 -9.48 3.08 -7.75
CA GLY A 290 -8.82 4.23 -8.34
C GLY A 290 -9.41 5.56 -7.87
N VAL A 291 -10.74 5.71 -7.96
CA VAL A 291 -11.48 6.90 -7.55
C VAL A 291 -11.30 7.15 -6.06
N ILE A 292 -11.47 6.14 -5.19
CA ILE A 292 -11.23 6.27 -3.73
C ILE A 292 -9.84 6.85 -3.48
N LEU A 293 -8.83 6.31 -4.17
CA LEU A 293 -7.43 6.67 -3.97
C LEU A 293 -7.12 8.10 -4.42
N MET A 294 -7.44 8.46 -5.68
CA MET A 294 -7.01 9.74 -6.27
C MET A 294 -8.05 10.84 -6.18
N GLY A 295 -9.28 10.48 -5.85
CA GLY A 295 -10.41 11.37 -6.01
C GLY A 295 -11.48 11.38 -4.94
N GLY A 296 -11.60 10.32 -4.15
CA GLY A 296 -12.47 10.26 -3.01
C GLY A 296 -11.82 10.89 -1.78
N PHE A 297 -12.19 10.39 -0.61
CA PHE A 297 -11.74 10.91 0.67
C PHE A 297 -10.20 10.85 0.88
N LEU A 298 -9.49 9.96 0.17
CA LEU A 298 -8.02 9.88 0.21
C LEU A 298 -7.30 10.86 -0.71
N SER A 299 -7.99 11.64 -1.54
CA SER A 299 -7.35 12.62 -2.45
C SER A 299 -6.41 13.59 -1.73
N TRP A 300 -6.78 14.05 -0.52
CA TRP A 300 -5.97 14.93 0.32
C TRP A 300 -4.68 14.28 0.82
N LEU A 301 -4.61 12.95 0.90
CA LEU A 301 -3.38 12.20 1.21
C LEU A 301 -2.29 12.49 0.18
N TRP A 302 -2.64 12.70 -1.09
CA TRP A 302 -1.67 12.99 -2.15
C TRP A 302 -1.09 14.40 -2.04
N ILE A 303 -1.79 15.34 -1.41
CA ILE A 303 -1.25 16.66 -1.10
C ILE A 303 -0.23 16.57 0.03
N ILE A 304 -0.51 15.76 1.07
CA ILE A 304 0.48 15.43 2.11
C ILE A 304 1.71 14.78 1.46
N GLN A 305 1.50 13.81 0.58
CA GLN A 305 2.60 13.15 -0.11
C GLN A 305 3.41 14.12 -0.97
N ALA A 306 2.79 15.06 -1.67
CA ALA A 306 3.48 16.09 -2.44
C ALA A 306 4.37 16.95 -1.53
N LEU A 307 3.88 17.38 -0.36
CA LEU A 307 4.68 18.08 0.65
C LEU A 307 5.92 17.28 1.07
N VAL A 308 5.73 16.00 1.40
CA VAL A 308 6.78 15.08 1.83
C VAL A 308 7.83 14.88 0.73
N ILE A 309 7.40 14.63 -0.52
CA ILE A 309 8.30 14.48 -1.67
C ILE A 309 9.07 15.78 -1.93
N GLY A 310 8.42 16.95 -1.80
CA GLY A 310 9.08 18.25 -1.89
C GLY A 310 10.23 18.40 -0.90
N ILE A 311 10.02 18.00 0.36
CA ILE A 311 11.06 18.00 1.40
C ILE A 311 12.22 17.06 1.02
N LEU A 312 11.94 15.87 0.45
CA LEU A 312 12.98 14.93 0.02
C LEU A 312 13.84 15.50 -1.11
N PHE A 313 13.23 16.07 -2.15
CA PHE A 313 13.97 16.69 -3.26
C PHE A 313 14.76 17.90 -2.77
N LEU A 314 14.14 18.79 -1.98
CA LEU A 314 14.82 19.97 -1.46
C LEU A 314 15.98 19.60 -0.53
N GLY A 315 15.78 18.66 0.40
CA GLY A 315 16.82 18.17 1.32
C GLY A 315 18.01 17.58 0.58
N THR A 316 17.75 16.77 -0.44
CA THR A 316 18.80 16.16 -1.28
C THR A 316 19.61 17.22 -2.03
N ASN A 317 18.93 18.17 -2.66
CA ASN A 317 19.58 19.26 -3.39
C ASN A 317 20.38 20.17 -2.45
N CYS A 318 19.83 20.53 -1.29
CA CYS A 318 20.51 21.28 -0.24
C CYS A 318 21.81 20.58 0.20
N TYR A 319 21.80 19.26 0.38
CA TYR A 319 23.01 18.50 0.69
C TYR A 319 24.07 18.64 -0.42
N PHE A 320 23.69 18.50 -1.69
CA PHE A 320 24.63 18.67 -2.80
C PHE A 320 25.18 20.10 -2.87
N TRP A 321 24.33 21.11 -2.76
CA TRP A 321 24.74 22.52 -2.85
C TRP A 321 25.68 22.92 -1.73
N ILE A 322 25.38 22.55 -0.48
CA ILE A 322 26.29 22.78 0.66
C ILE A 322 27.58 21.96 0.49
N GLY A 323 27.47 20.73 0.01
CA GLY A 323 28.61 19.86 -0.25
C GLY A 323 29.55 20.38 -1.35
N MET A 324 29.17 21.36 -2.17
CA MET A 324 30.10 21.99 -3.12
C MET A 324 31.18 22.80 -2.41
N GLU A 325 30.97 23.23 -1.16
CA GLU A 325 31.97 23.98 -0.38
C GLU A 325 33.24 23.14 -0.11
N ARG A 326 33.12 21.80 -0.02
CA ARG A 326 34.28 20.89 0.17
C ARG A 326 35.01 20.51 -1.13
N ILE A 327 34.56 21.02 -2.29
CA ILE A 327 35.08 20.63 -3.61
C ILE A 327 35.82 21.80 -4.26
N PRO A 328 37.16 21.76 -4.33
CA PRO A 328 37.92 22.77 -5.05
C PRO A 328 37.53 22.82 -6.53
N GLY A 329 37.23 24.02 -7.04
CA GLY A 329 36.77 24.24 -8.43
C GLY A 329 35.24 24.22 -8.62
N ALA A 330 34.45 23.84 -7.62
CA ALA A 330 32.99 23.83 -7.73
C ALA A 330 32.37 25.24 -7.77
N GLU A 331 33.12 26.28 -7.39
CA GLU A 331 32.72 27.69 -7.40
C GLU A 331 32.15 28.14 -8.75
N ARG A 332 32.70 27.62 -9.85
CA ARG A 332 32.24 27.88 -11.23
C ARG A 332 30.77 27.56 -11.47
N TYR A 333 30.22 26.65 -10.66
CA TYR A 333 28.84 26.21 -10.78
C TYR A 333 27.88 26.83 -9.76
N LYS A 334 28.39 27.52 -8.72
CA LYS A 334 27.55 28.14 -7.68
C LYS A 334 26.51 29.10 -8.25
N LYS A 335 26.83 29.79 -9.36
CA LYS A 335 25.90 30.70 -10.05
C LYS A 335 24.62 30.03 -10.57
N TYR A 336 24.63 28.72 -10.80
CA TYR A 336 23.47 27.98 -11.30
C TYR A 336 22.51 27.57 -10.18
N ILE A 337 22.98 27.51 -8.93
CA ILE A 337 22.19 27.03 -7.79
C ILE A 337 20.91 27.84 -7.61
N LYS A 338 20.97 29.18 -7.73
CA LYS A 338 19.78 30.04 -7.59
C LYS A 338 18.65 29.70 -8.57
N TYR A 339 18.99 29.30 -9.80
CA TYR A 339 18.00 28.90 -10.80
C TYR A 339 17.43 27.52 -10.50
N LEU A 340 18.27 26.58 -10.02
CA LEU A 340 17.82 25.25 -9.62
C LEU A 340 16.90 25.30 -8.40
N VAL A 341 17.21 26.15 -7.41
CA VAL A 341 16.32 26.45 -6.28
C VAL A 341 14.98 26.97 -6.78
N LEU A 342 14.98 27.99 -7.65
CA LEU A 342 13.76 28.58 -8.20
C LEU A 342 12.90 27.52 -8.91
N ILE A 343 13.50 26.70 -9.77
CA ILE A 343 12.78 25.64 -10.51
C ILE A 343 12.18 24.62 -9.55
N VAL A 344 12.96 24.11 -8.59
CA VAL A 344 12.47 23.13 -7.61
C VAL A 344 11.35 23.71 -6.76
N THR A 345 11.47 24.96 -6.29
CA THR A 345 10.44 25.64 -5.50
C THR A 345 9.17 25.89 -6.31
N LEU A 346 9.27 26.43 -7.52
CA LEU A 346 8.08 26.68 -8.36
C LEU A 346 7.36 25.38 -8.72
N CYS A 347 8.08 24.35 -9.11
CA CYS A 347 7.49 23.05 -9.42
C CYS A 347 6.87 22.41 -8.17
N PHE A 348 7.51 22.54 -7.00
CA PHE A 348 6.94 22.09 -5.74
C PHE A 348 5.62 22.79 -5.42
N LEU A 349 5.53 24.11 -5.59
CA LEU A 349 4.29 24.87 -5.39
C LEU A 349 3.18 24.43 -6.34
N ILE A 350 3.50 24.23 -7.62
CA ILE A 350 2.54 23.70 -8.61
C ILE A 350 2.06 22.31 -8.19
N TRP A 351 2.97 21.40 -7.82
CA TRP A 351 2.61 20.05 -7.45
C TRP A 351 1.76 19.99 -6.17
N ALA A 352 2.06 20.83 -5.18
CA ALA A 352 1.31 20.94 -3.93
C ALA A 352 -0.09 21.56 -4.11
N THR A 353 -0.45 22.02 -5.31
CA THR A 353 -1.74 22.67 -5.56
C THR A 353 -2.88 21.63 -5.65
N PRO A 354 -3.95 21.76 -4.85
CA PRO A 354 -5.12 20.87 -4.93
C PRO A 354 -5.98 21.19 -6.17
N HIS A 355 -6.61 20.16 -6.75
CA HIS A 355 -7.53 20.33 -7.87
C HIS A 355 -8.91 20.83 -7.43
N THR A 356 -9.33 20.43 -6.23
CA THR A 356 -10.59 20.80 -5.58
C THR A 356 -10.27 21.48 -4.27
N LEU A 357 -10.79 22.70 -4.08
CA LEU A 357 -10.74 23.39 -2.80
C LEU A 357 -11.98 23.00 -2.00
N VAL A 358 -11.85 22.88 -0.68
CA VAL A 358 -13.03 22.87 0.19
C VAL A 358 -13.54 24.31 0.23
N ALA A 359 -14.71 24.53 -0.35
CA ALA A 359 -15.32 25.85 -0.49
C ALA A 359 -16.78 25.78 -0.06
N THR A 360 -17.27 26.83 0.57
CA THR A 360 -18.68 26.98 0.91
C THR A 360 -19.53 27.17 -0.35
N HIS A 361 -20.85 26.98 -0.25
CA HIS A 361 -21.78 27.18 -1.36
C HIS A 361 -21.64 28.57 -2.01
N GLU A 362 -21.54 29.61 -1.19
CA GLU A 362 -21.39 30.98 -1.67
C GLU A 362 -20.06 31.18 -2.42
N GLU A 363 -18.97 30.59 -1.93
CA GLU A 363 -17.68 30.62 -2.61
C GLU A 363 -17.71 29.86 -3.93
N THR A 364 -18.33 28.68 -3.97
CA THR A 364 -18.47 27.87 -5.20
C THR A 364 -19.32 28.58 -6.26
N HIS A 365 -20.41 29.22 -5.85
CA HIS A 365 -21.22 30.04 -6.74
C HIS A 365 -20.42 31.25 -7.27
N ARG A 366 -19.66 31.93 -6.40
CA ARG A 366 -18.77 33.04 -6.80
C ARG A 366 -17.63 32.61 -7.72
N MET A 367 -17.15 31.37 -7.60
CA MET A 367 -16.13 30.79 -8.48
C MET A 367 -16.69 30.38 -9.86
N GLY A 368 -18.01 30.33 -10.02
CA GLY A 368 -18.66 29.96 -11.28
C GLY A 368 -18.61 28.46 -11.59
N GLY A 369 -18.38 27.60 -10.58
CA GLY A 369 -18.32 26.16 -10.73
C GLY A 369 -17.63 25.44 -9.56
N SER A 370 -17.54 24.10 -9.65
CA SER A 370 -16.92 23.21 -8.65
C SER A 370 -15.40 23.36 -8.53
N HIS A 371 -14.76 24.05 -9.47
CA HIS A 371 -13.31 24.24 -9.51
C HIS A 371 -12.96 25.72 -9.61
N HIS A 372 -11.96 26.15 -8.84
CA HIS A 372 -11.41 27.49 -8.94
C HIS A 372 -10.70 27.68 -10.30
N PRO A 373 -10.95 28.76 -11.05
CA PRO A 373 -10.49 28.93 -12.43
C PRO A 373 -8.96 28.89 -12.61
N VAL A 374 -8.20 29.39 -11.63
CA VAL A 374 -6.72 29.33 -11.65
C VAL A 374 -6.16 28.08 -10.96
N VAL A 375 -6.53 27.86 -9.70
CA VAL A 375 -6.01 26.78 -8.85
C VAL A 375 -6.40 25.39 -9.38
N GLY A 376 -7.62 25.22 -9.89
CA GLY A 376 -8.08 23.96 -10.47
C GLY A 376 -7.21 23.51 -11.64
N VAL A 377 -6.83 24.45 -12.52
CA VAL A 377 -5.94 24.18 -13.68
C VAL A 377 -4.55 23.74 -13.24
N LEU A 378 -4.00 24.34 -12.18
CA LEU A 378 -2.71 23.91 -11.61
C LEU A 378 -2.80 22.59 -10.84
N GLY A 379 -3.99 22.22 -10.35
CA GLY A 379 -4.22 20.95 -9.67
C GLY A 379 -4.35 19.74 -10.60
N LEU A 380 -4.45 19.95 -11.92
CA LEU A 380 -4.58 18.89 -12.92
C LEU A 380 -3.33 18.00 -13.02
N MET A 381 -3.54 16.73 -13.38
CA MET A 381 -2.45 15.75 -13.55
C MET A 381 -1.39 16.21 -14.56
N SER A 382 -1.77 16.99 -15.58
CA SER A 382 -0.81 17.53 -16.55
C SER A 382 0.21 18.47 -15.88
N ALA A 383 -0.27 19.39 -15.04
CA ALA A 383 0.57 20.32 -14.30
C ALA A 383 1.48 19.58 -13.32
N LYS A 384 0.90 18.66 -12.54
CA LYS A 384 1.60 17.89 -11.52
C LYS A 384 2.70 17.03 -12.12
N ASN A 385 2.39 16.26 -13.16
CA ASN A 385 3.39 15.39 -13.80
C ASN A 385 4.53 16.21 -14.43
N THR A 386 4.21 17.35 -15.04
CA THR A 386 5.21 18.29 -15.57
C THR A 386 6.12 18.80 -14.45
N ALA A 387 5.54 19.25 -13.34
CA ALA A 387 6.28 19.73 -12.18
C ALA A 387 7.22 18.66 -11.59
N VAL A 388 6.74 17.43 -11.40
CA VAL A 388 7.57 16.31 -10.89
C VAL A 388 8.77 16.06 -11.80
N ASN A 389 8.54 15.94 -13.10
CA ASN A 389 9.59 15.66 -14.08
C ASN A 389 10.62 16.79 -14.16
N MET A 390 10.19 18.05 -14.04
CA MET A 390 11.09 19.19 -13.96
C MET A 390 11.90 19.22 -12.66
N MET A 391 11.33 18.84 -11.52
CA MET A 391 12.06 18.67 -10.25
C MET A 391 13.10 17.56 -10.31
N ILE A 392 12.76 16.42 -10.91
CA ILE A 392 13.68 15.31 -11.17
C ILE A 392 14.86 15.81 -12.02
N MET A 393 14.57 16.55 -13.09
CA MET A 393 15.60 17.08 -13.97
C MET A 393 16.49 18.13 -13.30
N ALA A 394 15.92 19.06 -12.52
CA ALA A 394 16.69 20.01 -11.72
C ALA A 394 17.61 19.30 -10.72
N THR A 395 17.10 18.24 -10.07
CA THR A 395 17.88 17.43 -9.13
C THR A 395 19.01 16.65 -9.80
N PHE A 396 18.74 16.08 -10.98
CA PHE A 396 19.76 15.41 -11.79
C PHE A 396 20.87 16.38 -12.21
N ILE A 397 20.51 17.61 -12.62
CA ILE A 397 21.48 18.65 -12.97
C ILE A 397 22.32 19.03 -11.74
N SER A 398 21.71 19.22 -10.56
CA SER A 398 22.43 19.43 -9.29
C SER A 398 23.47 18.32 -9.04
N PHE A 399 23.08 17.05 -9.24
CA PHE A 399 23.95 15.90 -9.08
C PHE A 399 25.12 15.91 -10.09
N ILE A 400 24.87 16.15 -11.37
CA ILE A 400 25.92 16.23 -12.40
C ILE A 400 26.91 17.35 -12.07
N ILE A 401 26.40 18.53 -11.75
CA ILE A 401 27.22 19.67 -11.38
C ILE A 401 28.11 19.34 -10.19
N TYR A 402 27.53 18.71 -9.17
CA TYR A 402 28.27 18.24 -8.00
C TYR A 402 29.40 17.28 -8.39
N ARG A 403 29.10 16.26 -9.20
CA ARG A 403 30.07 15.24 -9.66
C ARG A 403 31.21 15.84 -10.50
N ARG A 404 30.91 16.91 -11.24
CA ARG A 404 31.88 17.65 -12.06
C ARG A 404 32.69 18.66 -11.26
N GLY A 405 32.35 18.95 -10.00
CA GLY A 405 32.86 20.11 -9.27
C GLY A 405 34.38 20.29 -9.34
N ASN A 406 35.16 19.22 -9.16
CA ASN A 406 36.63 19.25 -9.21
C ASN A 406 37.26 18.73 -10.51
N LYS A 407 36.47 18.47 -11.57
CA LYS A 407 36.97 17.83 -12.80
C LYS A 407 36.94 18.78 -13.99
N ILE A 408 37.99 18.78 -14.80
CA ILE A 408 38.03 19.45 -16.11
C ILE A 408 38.19 18.37 -17.18
N SER A 409 37.26 18.34 -18.14
CA SER A 409 37.36 17.41 -19.27
C SER A 409 38.55 17.79 -20.16
N THR A 410 39.39 16.81 -20.45
CA THR A 410 40.63 16.92 -21.25
C THR A 410 40.48 16.35 -22.66
N VAL A 411 39.31 15.80 -22.98
CA VAL A 411 39.08 15.08 -24.24
C VAL A 411 38.84 16.07 -25.38
N ASN A 412 39.37 15.78 -26.57
CA ASN A 412 39.35 16.71 -27.73
C ASN A 412 37.93 17.09 -28.18
N TRP A 413 36.93 16.24 -27.93
CA TRP A 413 35.52 16.51 -28.25
C TRP A 413 34.74 17.10 -27.07
N SER A 414 35.41 17.56 -26.01
CA SER A 414 34.79 18.06 -24.77
C SER A 414 33.72 19.13 -24.99
N SER A 415 34.01 20.10 -25.88
CA SER A 415 33.06 21.16 -26.25
C SER A 415 31.83 20.61 -26.97
N ARG A 416 32.03 19.69 -27.93
CA ARG A 416 30.93 19.03 -28.67
C ARG A 416 30.08 18.19 -27.74
N GLY A 417 30.69 17.35 -26.90
CA GLY A 417 29.99 16.51 -25.92
C GLY A 417 29.17 17.32 -24.93
N SER A 418 29.73 18.41 -24.41
CA SER A 418 29.02 19.31 -23.50
C SER A 418 27.83 20.01 -24.17
N LYS A 419 27.95 20.39 -25.46
CA LYS A 419 26.84 20.95 -26.23
C LYS A 419 25.74 19.92 -26.46
N ILE A 420 26.10 18.69 -26.81
CA ILE A 420 25.16 17.57 -27.00
C ILE A 420 24.39 17.29 -25.71
N GLN A 421 25.05 17.23 -24.54
CA GLN A 421 24.34 17.03 -23.28
C GLN A 421 23.35 18.15 -22.96
N LYS A 422 23.73 19.42 -23.19
CA LYS A 422 22.81 20.54 -23.01
C LYS A 422 21.62 20.45 -23.95
N LEU A 423 21.85 20.03 -25.20
CA LEU A 423 20.79 19.82 -26.18
C LEU A 423 19.83 18.71 -25.74
N ILE A 424 20.35 17.57 -25.27
CA ILE A 424 19.54 16.45 -24.77
C ILE A 424 18.68 16.90 -23.57
N ILE A 425 19.28 17.61 -22.60
CA ILE A 425 18.55 18.14 -21.45
C ILE A 425 17.47 19.12 -21.90
N PHE A 426 17.81 20.05 -22.80
CA PHE A 426 16.85 21.03 -23.32
C PHE A 426 15.70 20.38 -24.08
N ALA A 427 16.00 19.39 -24.93
CA ALA A 427 15.01 18.61 -25.66
C ALA A 427 14.08 17.85 -24.71
N ALA A 428 14.63 17.19 -23.68
CA ALA A 428 13.83 16.48 -22.68
C ALA A 428 12.90 17.44 -21.90
N CYS A 429 13.42 18.59 -21.43
CA CYS A 429 12.59 19.62 -20.81
C CYS A 429 11.51 20.15 -21.78
N GLY A 430 11.86 20.33 -23.06
CA GLY A 430 10.91 20.74 -24.10
C GLY A 430 9.79 19.73 -24.31
N VAL A 431 10.10 18.43 -24.37
CA VAL A 431 9.11 17.35 -24.46
C VAL A 431 8.20 17.33 -23.24
N VAL A 432 8.78 17.44 -22.03
CA VAL A 432 8.01 17.49 -20.78
C VAL A 432 7.05 18.67 -20.77
N ILE A 433 7.52 19.88 -21.10
CA ILE A 433 6.70 21.08 -21.12
C ILE A 433 5.65 21.00 -22.25
N PHE A 434 6.01 20.53 -23.43
CA PHE A 434 5.09 20.40 -24.56
C PHE A 434 3.90 19.52 -24.22
N TYR A 435 4.14 18.28 -23.76
CA TYR A 435 3.05 17.38 -23.36
C TYR A 435 2.30 17.87 -22.12
N GLY A 436 2.97 18.63 -21.25
CA GLY A 436 2.36 19.26 -20.08
C GLY A 436 1.36 20.35 -20.45
N VAL A 437 1.71 21.20 -21.42
CA VAL A 437 0.85 22.27 -21.93
C VAL A 437 -0.24 21.70 -22.84
N TYR A 438 0.14 20.81 -23.77
CA TYR A 438 -0.80 20.17 -24.67
C TYR A 438 -1.84 19.32 -23.93
N GLY A 439 -1.46 18.75 -22.79
CA GLY A 439 -2.35 18.00 -21.90
C GLY A 439 -3.59 18.77 -21.45
N TYR A 440 -3.57 20.11 -21.44
CA TYR A 440 -4.74 20.93 -21.11
C TYR A 440 -5.80 20.98 -22.22
N PHE A 441 -5.42 20.68 -23.45
CA PHE A 441 -6.30 20.78 -24.63
C PHE A 441 -6.85 19.42 -25.09
N VAL A 442 -6.56 18.35 -24.36
CA VAL A 442 -7.00 16.98 -24.69
C VAL A 442 -7.81 16.37 -23.55
N GLU A 443 -8.57 15.32 -23.90
CA GLU A 443 -9.32 14.48 -22.96
C GLU A 443 -8.43 13.84 -21.89
N ALA A 444 -9.03 13.51 -20.73
CA ALA A 444 -8.32 13.03 -19.55
C ALA A 444 -7.56 11.71 -19.81
N ILE A 445 -8.13 10.76 -20.57
CA ILE A 445 -7.48 9.48 -20.88
C ILE A 445 -6.22 9.71 -21.73
N THR A 446 -6.32 10.55 -22.75
CA THR A 446 -5.18 10.92 -23.62
C THR A 446 -4.11 11.66 -22.81
N ARG A 447 -4.51 12.57 -21.92
CA ARG A 447 -3.63 13.28 -20.99
C ARG A 447 -2.85 12.34 -20.06
N VAL A 448 -3.52 11.30 -19.54
CA VAL A 448 -2.90 10.23 -18.74
C VAL A 448 -1.87 9.48 -19.59
N GLY A 449 -2.18 9.18 -20.85
CA GLY A 449 -1.24 8.57 -21.79
C GLY A 449 0.03 9.38 -22.05
N PHE A 450 -0.06 10.72 -22.09
CA PHE A 450 1.11 11.59 -22.29
C PHE A 450 2.17 11.49 -21.20
N SER A 451 1.80 11.03 -20.00
CA SER A 451 2.75 10.80 -18.92
C SER A 451 3.89 9.89 -19.36
N ILE A 452 3.62 8.85 -20.16
CA ILE A 452 4.61 7.88 -20.63
C ILE A 452 5.72 8.58 -21.42
N PHE A 453 5.38 9.52 -22.29
CA PHE A 453 6.35 10.27 -23.09
C PHE A 453 7.18 11.23 -22.24
N GLN A 454 6.54 11.94 -21.31
CA GLN A 454 7.25 12.83 -20.37
C GLN A 454 8.30 12.04 -19.57
N VAL A 455 7.87 10.93 -18.97
CA VAL A 455 8.73 10.05 -18.15
C VAL A 455 9.86 9.43 -18.98
N SER A 456 9.53 8.84 -20.12
CA SER A 456 10.52 8.18 -20.98
C SER A 456 11.58 9.16 -21.45
N SER A 457 11.20 10.41 -21.76
CA SER A 457 12.15 11.45 -22.16
C SER A 457 13.12 11.83 -21.04
N VAL A 458 12.65 11.91 -19.79
CA VAL A 458 13.46 12.22 -18.61
C VAL A 458 14.41 11.06 -18.28
N LEU A 459 13.92 9.82 -18.27
CA LEU A 459 14.75 8.64 -18.04
C LEU A 459 15.81 8.46 -19.13
N LEU A 460 15.43 8.61 -20.40
CA LEU A 460 16.37 8.57 -21.52
C LEU A 460 17.42 9.67 -21.40
N CYS A 461 17.02 10.90 -21.04
CA CYS A 461 17.94 12.00 -20.77
C CYS A 461 18.93 11.64 -19.66
N ILE A 462 18.46 11.12 -18.53
CA ILE A 462 19.31 10.70 -17.42
C ILE A 462 20.36 9.68 -17.88
N ILE A 463 19.94 8.64 -18.60
CA ILE A 463 20.82 7.59 -19.09
C ILE A 463 21.83 8.15 -20.10
N LEU A 464 21.37 8.83 -21.15
CA LEU A 464 22.24 9.34 -22.21
C LEU A 464 23.25 10.36 -21.67
N VAL A 465 22.80 11.30 -20.83
CA VAL A 465 23.68 12.30 -20.25
C VAL A 465 24.68 11.65 -19.30
N ALA A 466 24.26 10.68 -18.47
CA ALA A 466 25.17 9.95 -17.58
C ALA A 466 26.23 9.18 -18.36
N VAL A 467 25.85 8.48 -19.43
CA VAL A 467 26.77 7.74 -20.31
C VAL A 467 27.76 8.69 -20.98
N ILE A 468 27.28 9.79 -21.59
CA ILE A 468 28.17 10.80 -22.18
C ILE A 468 29.10 11.38 -21.11
N ASP A 469 28.61 11.63 -19.88
CA ASP A 469 29.42 12.19 -18.80
C ASP A 469 30.55 11.23 -18.37
N LEU A 470 30.29 9.92 -18.34
CA LEU A 470 31.31 8.90 -18.07
C LEU A 470 32.46 8.97 -19.07
N PHE A 471 32.16 9.13 -20.36
CA PHE A 471 33.19 9.24 -21.41
C PHE A 471 33.84 10.62 -21.45
N LEU A 472 33.07 11.69 -21.24
CA LEU A 472 33.53 13.08 -21.29
C LEU A 472 34.58 13.37 -20.21
N PHE A 473 34.44 12.75 -19.04
CA PHE A 473 35.36 12.91 -17.91
C PHE A 473 36.30 11.73 -17.73
N ARG A 474 36.43 10.85 -18.73
CA ARG A 474 37.50 9.84 -18.77
C ARG A 474 38.85 10.56 -18.79
N ASN A 475 39.73 10.24 -17.84
CA ASN A 475 41.04 10.89 -17.66
C ASN A 475 40.97 12.41 -17.44
N ALA A 476 39.88 12.92 -16.87
CA ALA A 476 39.72 14.34 -16.56
C ALA A 476 40.82 14.88 -15.64
N LYS A 477 41.27 16.12 -15.89
CA LYS A 477 42.17 16.84 -15.00
C LYS A 477 41.45 17.17 -13.70
N ILE A 478 42.01 16.74 -12.57
CA ILE A 478 41.45 17.01 -11.24
C ILE A 478 42.06 18.33 -10.74
N ILE A 479 41.22 19.35 -10.52
CA ILE A 479 41.65 20.68 -10.02
C ILE A 479 42.18 20.57 -8.59
N GLY A 480 41.54 19.73 -7.77
CA GLY A 480 41.93 19.45 -6.40
C GLY A 480 41.23 18.22 -5.85
N ARG A 481 41.82 17.60 -4.83
CA ARG A 481 41.17 16.49 -4.11
C ARG A 481 39.97 17.01 -3.32
N ILE A 482 38.91 16.23 -3.27
CA ILE A 482 37.73 16.54 -2.45
C ILE A 482 38.15 16.47 -0.98
N ARG A 483 37.80 17.49 -0.20
CA ARG A 483 38.16 17.59 1.22
C ARG A 483 37.10 16.90 2.08
N TRP A 484 37.10 15.57 2.03
CA TRP A 484 36.21 14.75 2.85
C TRP A 484 36.42 15.05 4.34
N GLY A 485 35.34 15.23 5.10
CA GLY A 485 35.42 15.60 6.52
C GLY A 485 35.23 17.09 6.83
N GLU A 486 35.39 17.95 5.81
CA GLU A 486 35.32 19.43 5.93
C GLU A 486 33.95 20.02 5.57
N ILE A 487 32.94 19.19 5.29
CA ILE A 487 31.59 19.71 5.03
C ILE A 487 30.97 20.34 6.31
N PRO A 488 30.23 21.47 6.20
CA PRO A 488 29.55 22.07 7.34
C PRO A 488 28.55 21.13 8.01
N SER A 489 28.42 21.18 9.34
CA SER A 489 27.47 20.34 10.11
C SER A 489 26.01 20.51 9.67
N ARG A 490 25.62 21.67 9.13
CA ARG A 490 24.25 21.90 8.59
C ARG A 490 23.85 20.91 7.49
N SER A 491 24.81 20.41 6.71
CA SER A 491 24.55 19.38 5.69
C SER A 491 24.07 18.05 6.28
N GLN A 492 24.50 17.74 7.51
CA GLN A 492 24.13 16.48 8.17
C GLN A 492 22.68 16.50 8.64
N TYR A 493 22.13 17.68 8.97
CA TYR A 493 20.70 17.83 9.22
C TYR A 493 19.86 17.64 7.95
N ALA A 494 20.41 17.94 6.77
CA ALA A 494 19.75 17.60 5.50
C ALA A 494 19.65 16.08 5.33
N LEU A 495 20.73 15.32 5.60
CA LEU A 495 20.69 13.85 5.57
C LEU A 495 19.72 13.27 6.61
N LEU A 496 19.70 13.83 7.82
CA LEU A 496 18.74 13.45 8.85
C LEU A 496 17.30 13.73 8.41
N SER A 497 17.04 14.90 7.82
CA SER A 497 15.70 15.25 7.31
C SER A 497 15.23 14.24 6.27
N ILE A 498 16.09 13.87 5.32
CA ILE A 498 15.78 12.88 4.29
C ILE A 498 15.40 11.54 4.93
N GLY A 499 16.20 11.04 5.87
CA GLY A 499 15.93 9.78 6.58
C GLY A 499 14.59 9.80 7.34
N VAL A 500 14.33 10.84 8.14
CA VAL A 500 13.08 10.98 8.92
C VAL A 500 11.86 11.09 8.00
N THR A 501 11.95 11.93 6.96
CA THR A 501 10.87 12.12 5.98
C THR A 501 10.57 10.82 5.23
N TYR A 502 11.56 9.98 4.93
CA TYR A 502 11.33 8.67 4.32
C TYR A 502 10.59 7.70 5.23
N VAL A 503 10.94 7.63 6.52
CA VAL A 503 10.24 6.77 7.49
C VAL A 503 8.78 7.20 7.61
N TRP A 504 8.55 8.51 7.67
CA TRP A 504 7.19 9.05 7.73
C TRP A 504 6.39 8.77 6.45
N LEU A 505 7.01 8.96 5.28
CA LEU A 505 6.42 8.64 3.97
C LEU A 505 6.02 7.17 3.87
N MET A 506 6.88 6.26 4.33
CA MET A 506 6.61 4.81 4.32
C MET A 506 5.38 4.45 5.16
N GLY A 507 5.18 5.13 6.30
CA GLY A 507 3.97 4.98 7.11
C GLY A 507 2.71 5.46 6.39
N LEU A 508 2.78 6.65 5.77
CA LEU A 508 1.66 7.21 5.01
C LEU A 508 1.27 6.33 3.81
N MET A 509 2.25 5.85 3.05
CA MET A 509 2.00 4.99 1.87
C MET A 509 1.59 3.56 2.25
N GLY A 510 2.00 3.08 3.43
CA GLY A 510 1.47 1.86 4.04
C GLY A 510 -0.03 1.99 4.32
N PHE A 511 -0.44 3.11 4.95
CA PHE A 511 -1.83 3.44 5.20
C PHE A 511 -2.64 3.55 3.91
N ALA A 512 -2.17 4.31 2.90
CA ALA A 512 -2.91 4.51 1.65
C ALA A 512 -3.34 3.19 0.98
N ARG A 513 -2.44 2.20 0.96
CA ARG A 513 -2.70 0.85 0.43
C ARG A 513 -3.68 0.04 1.26
N SER A 514 -3.77 0.29 2.57
CA SER A 514 -4.79 -0.36 3.40
C SER A 514 -6.13 0.34 3.31
N ALA A 515 -6.13 1.67 3.38
CA ALA A 515 -7.29 2.55 3.40
C ALA A 515 -8.11 2.49 2.12
N MET A 516 -7.48 2.26 0.96
CA MET A 516 -8.22 2.11 -0.31
C MET A 516 -9.22 0.95 -0.29
N ARG A 517 -8.99 -0.09 0.53
CA ARG A 517 -9.90 -1.24 0.68
C ARG A 517 -11.03 -0.97 1.67
N GLN A 518 -11.04 0.20 2.32
CA GLN A 518 -12.07 0.61 3.28
C GLN A 518 -12.30 -0.44 4.39
N HIS A 519 -13.45 -1.09 4.37
CA HIS A 519 -13.92 -2.12 5.30
C HIS A 519 -13.69 -3.55 4.77
N TRP A 520 -12.77 -3.74 3.82
CA TRP A 520 -12.40 -5.05 3.30
C TRP A 520 -10.97 -5.42 3.67
N HIS A 521 -10.77 -6.65 4.15
CA HIS A 521 -9.44 -7.21 4.24
C HIS A 521 -8.94 -7.68 2.88
N VAL A 522 -9.79 -8.41 2.15
CA VAL A 522 -9.60 -8.79 0.75
C VAL A 522 -10.72 -8.14 -0.04
N TYR A 523 -10.37 -7.20 -0.91
CA TYR A 523 -11.34 -6.36 -1.60
C TYR A 523 -12.35 -7.20 -2.39
N GLY A 524 -13.64 -7.00 -2.11
CA GLY A 524 -14.74 -7.72 -2.77
C GLY A 524 -14.98 -9.16 -2.30
N ILE A 525 -14.15 -9.70 -1.40
CA ILE A 525 -14.24 -11.12 -0.99
C ILE A 525 -14.38 -11.29 0.52
N LEU A 526 -13.47 -10.68 1.30
CA LEU A 526 -13.46 -10.82 2.77
C LEU A 526 -13.66 -9.46 3.44
N LYS A 527 -14.89 -9.20 3.90
CA LYS A 527 -15.25 -8.02 4.69
C LYS A 527 -14.59 -8.06 6.08
N ASP A 528 -14.24 -6.89 6.59
CA ASP A 528 -13.88 -6.66 7.98
C ASP A 528 -15.18 -6.50 8.79
N THR A 529 -15.47 -7.45 9.67
CA THR A 529 -16.65 -7.38 10.56
C THR A 529 -16.26 -7.03 11.99
N SER A 530 -15.04 -6.52 12.20
CA SER A 530 -14.61 -6.07 13.53
C SER A 530 -15.28 -4.73 13.89
N SER A 531 -15.31 -4.42 15.19
CA SER A 531 -15.79 -3.12 15.69
C SER A 531 -15.00 -1.93 15.13
N HIS A 532 -13.80 -2.18 14.60
CA HIS A 532 -12.87 -1.19 14.04
C HIS A 532 -12.86 -1.20 12.52
N ALA A 533 -13.90 -1.69 11.85
CA ALA A 533 -14.01 -1.80 10.39
C ALA A 533 -14.20 -0.45 9.65
N TYR A 534 -13.46 0.60 10.04
CA TYR A 534 -13.53 1.93 9.40
C TYR A 534 -12.13 2.43 8.99
N THR A 535 -12.09 3.34 8.03
CA THR A 535 -10.88 4.05 7.65
C THR A 535 -10.81 5.37 8.42
N PRO A 536 -9.79 5.56 9.28
CA PRO A 536 -9.66 6.77 10.08
C PRO A 536 -9.28 7.99 9.25
N ALA A 537 -9.54 9.18 9.79
CA ALA A 537 -9.18 10.44 9.17
C ALA A 537 -7.64 10.61 9.02
N LEU A 538 -7.24 11.49 8.11
CA LEU A 538 -5.82 11.71 7.77
C LEU A 538 -5.00 12.31 8.92
N GLY A 539 -5.60 13.13 9.77
CA GLY A 539 -4.98 13.70 10.97
C GLY A 539 -4.70 12.63 12.02
N TYR A 540 -5.68 11.76 12.29
CA TYR A 540 -5.50 10.58 13.15
C TYR A 540 -4.39 9.67 12.63
N THR A 541 -4.43 9.37 11.33
CA THR A 541 -3.42 8.59 10.62
C THR A 541 -2.03 9.20 10.77
N ALA A 542 -1.90 10.51 10.56
CA ALA A 542 -0.63 11.22 10.68
C ALA A 542 -0.07 11.16 12.11
N ASN A 543 -0.92 11.28 13.13
CA ASN A 543 -0.50 11.13 14.53
C ASN A 543 0.09 9.73 14.77
N LEU A 544 -0.57 8.68 14.28
CA LEU A 544 -0.08 7.31 14.45
C LEU A 544 1.20 7.03 13.64
N VAL A 545 1.29 7.51 12.40
CA VAL A 545 2.51 7.43 11.58
C VAL A 545 3.68 8.15 12.27
N SER A 546 3.41 9.29 12.92
CA SER A 546 4.41 10.03 13.69
C SER A 546 4.88 9.28 14.93
N ILE A 547 3.98 8.63 15.68
CA ILE A 547 4.34 7.75 16.78
C ILE A 547 5.23 6.61 16.30
N ILE A 548 4.84 5.93 15.22
CA ILE A 548 5.62 4.82 14.63
C ILE A 548 7.00 5.31 14.16
N THR A 549 7.06 6.51 13.56
CA THR A 549 8.33 7.12 13.13
C THR A 549 9.25 7.37 14.31
N ILE A 550 8.73 7.92 15.42
CA ILE A 550 9.49 8.13 16.65
C ILE A 550 9.99 6.79 17.22
N LEU A 551 9.13 5.77 17.29
CA LEU A 551 9.50 4.43 17.74
C LEU A 551 10.61 3.83 16.88
N PHE A 552 10.47 3.90 15.55
CA PHE A 552 11.48 3.40 14.62
C PHE A 552 12.83 4.10 14.82
N ILE A 553 12.83 5.44 14.90
CA ILE A 553 14.05 6.22 15.16
C ILE A 553 14.66 5.82 16.51
N ALA A 554 13.85 5.62 17.56
CA ALA A 554 14.33 5.18 18.86
C ALA A 554 15.00 3.80 18.80
N PHE A 555 14.40 2.82 18.10
CA PHE A 555 15.02 1.51 17.90
C PHE A 555 16.33 1.60 17.10
N ILE A 556 16.36 2.41 16.05
CA ILE A 556 17.57 2.62 15.24
C ILE A 556 18.68 3.25 16.09
N LEU A 557 18.38 4.28 16.88
CA LEU A 557 19.33 4.90 17.79
C LEU A 557 19.83 3.92 18.87
N PHE A 558 18.94 3.07 19.38
CA PHE A 558 19.30 2.01 20.33
C PHE A 558 20.26 0.98 19.71
N ILE A 559 19.96 0.52 18.49
CA ILE A 559 20.84 -0.39 17.73
C ILE A 559 22.21 0.27 17.51
N PHE A 560 22.25 1.54 17.13
CA PHE A 560 23.50 2.28 16.91
C PHE A 560 24.29 2.50 18.21
N TRP A 561 23.59 2.74 19.32
CA TRP A 561 24.22 2.85 20.63
C TRP A 561 24.88 1.54 21.04
N ILE A 562 24.18 0.40 20.87
CA ILE A 562 24.75 -0.93 21.11
C ILE A 562 25.99 -1.18 20.24
N SER A 563 25.94 -0.82 18.95
CA SER A 563 27.09 -0.93 18.04
C SER A 563 28.32 -0.19 18.58
N SER A 564 28.13 0.98 19.20
CA SER A 564 29.22 1.80 19.72
C SER A 564 29.89 1.20 20.96
N LEU A 565 29.16 0.40 21.75
CA LEU A 565 29.71 -0.29 22.93
C LEU A 565 30.71 -1.39 22.54
N GLY A 566 30.52 -2.02 21.38
CA GLY A 566 31.45 -3.01 20.84
C GLY A 566 32.79 -2.42 20.39
N GLU A 567 32.79 -1.15 19.95
CA GLU A 567 33.98 -0.43 19.45
C GLU A 567 34.88 0.05 20.60
N LYS A 568 34.30 0.44 21.74
CA LYS A 568 35.05 0.91 22.94
C LYS A 568 36.07 -0.10 23.49
N ASN A 569 35.87 -1.39 23.26
CA ASN A 569 36.78 -2.44 23.75
C ASN A 569 38.02 -2.67 22.84
N LYS A 570 38.05 -2.14 21.60
CA LYS A 570 39.24 -2.22 20.73
C LYS A 570 40.17 -1.01 20.89
N ASN A 571 39.62 0.17 21.15
CA ASN A 571 40.39 1.43 21.21
C ASN A 571 41.16 1.64 22.53
N ASN A 572 41.16 0.67 23.45
CA ASN A 572 41.97 0.73 24.67
C ASN A 572 43.44 0.33 24.46
N HIS A 573 43.82 -0.18 23.27
CA HIS A 573 45.19 -0.60 22.97
C HIS A 573 46.00 0.37 22.08
N GLU A 574 45.38 1.40 21.50
CA GLU A 574 46.07 2.40 20.66
C GLU A 574 45.84 3.81 21.22
N LYS A 575 46.59 4.16 22.27
CA LYS A 575 46.74 5.55 22.71
C LYS A 575 48.20 5.94 22.67
N THR A 576 48.67 6.32 21.49
CA THR A 576 49.86 7.19 21.39
C THR A 576 49.70 8.08 20.16
N TYR A 577 50.13 9.34 20.30
CA TYR A 577 50.24 10.42 19.32
C TYR A 577 49.16 11.52 19.30
N THR A 578 49.58 12.66 19.87
CA THR A 578 49.28 14.09 19.59
C THR A 578 47.85 14.45 19.15
N GLN A 579 46.99 14.73 20.13
CA GLN A 579 45.66 15.31 19.89
C GLN A 579 45.74 16.82 19.58
N LYS A 580 45.48 17.19 18.32
CA LYS A 580 44.84 18.48 18.00
C LYS A 580 43.47 18.54 18.68
N LYS A 581 43.01 19.74 19.07
CA LYS A 581 41.70 20.00 19.71
C LYS A 581 40.58 19.16 19.06
N PRO A 582 39.74 18.46 19.83
CA PRO A 582 38.69 17.59 19.27
C PRO A 582 37.67 18.42 18.48
N LYS A 583 37.60 18.21 17.16
CA LYS A 583 36.59 18.87 16.28
C LYS A 583 35.17 18.31 16.43
N GLY A 584 35.01 17.12 17.00
CA GLY A 584 33.69 16.47 17.16
C GLY A 584 32.86 17.13 18.26
N GLN A 585 31.54 17.13 18.10
CA GLN A 585 30.62 17.65 19.12
C GLN A 585 30.37 16.61 20.22
N ASN A 586 29.83 17.04 21.37
CA ASN A 586 29.42 16.12 22.43
C ASN A 586 28.28 15.21 21.90
N PRO A 587 28.41 13.87 21.96
CA PRO A 587 27.40 12.94 21.45
C PRO A 587 26.00 13.17 22.03
N LYS A 588 25.90 13.51 23.33
CA LYS A 588 24.60 13.81 23.97
C LYS A 588 23.95 15.04 23.36
N THR A 589 24.74 16.08 23.09
CA THR A 589 24.26 17.33 22.48
C THR A 589 23.85 17.11 21.02
N VAL A 590 24.63 16.34 20.25
CA VAL A 590 24.28 15.99 18.86
C VAL A 590 22.99 15.18 18.82
N LEU A 591 22.87 14.18 19.71
CA LEU A 591 21.68 13.36 19.82
C LEU A 591 20.46 14.22 20.16
N LEU A 592 20.55 15.07 21.19
CA LEU A 592 19.46 15.96 21.58
C LEU A 592 19.04 16.89 20.45
N LYS A 593 20.01 17.54 19.77
CA LYS A 593 19.72 18.42 18.62
C LYS A 593 19.09 17.65 17.46
N GLY A 594 19.57 16.44 17.17
CA GLY A 594 19.00 15.57 16.15
C GLY A 594 17.58 15.13 16.49
N MET A 595 17.30 14.78 17.74
CA MET A 595 15.96 14.43 18.22
C MET A 595 15.02 15.63 18.17
N LEU A 596 15.45 16.81 18.61
CA LEU A 596 14.65 18.04 18.53
C LEU A 596 14.34 18.42 17.08
N PHE A 597 15.33 18.32 16.18
CA PHE A 597 15.13 18.57 14.76
C PHE A 597 14.14 17.56 14.14
N SER A 598 14.31 16.27 14.45
CA SER A 598 13.41 15.23 13.96
C SER A 598 11.99 15.42 14.51
N ALA A 599 11.84 15.74 15.79
CA ALA A 599 10.56 16.02 16.42
C ALA A 599 9.90 17.27 15.83
N ALA A 600 10.65 18.33 15.52
CA ALA A 600 10.12 19.51 14.85
C ALA A 600 9.62 19.20 13.44
N LEU A 601 10.37 18.40 12.68
CA LEU A 601 9.97 17.97 11.33
C LEU A 601 8.73 17.06 11.36
N ILE A 602 8.71 16.06 12.24
CA ILE A 602 7.56 15.17 12.44
C ILE A 602 6.35 15.97 12.94
N GLY A 603 6.55 16.91 13.87
CA GLY A 603 5.53 17.82 14.36
C GLY A 603 4.94 18.67 13.24
N PHE A 604 5.79 19.24 12.37
CA PHE A 604 5.33 19.99 11.20
C PHE A 604 4.46 19.15 10.26
N LEU A 605 4.90 17.94 9.90
CA LEU A 605 4.13 17.03 9.04
C LEU A 605 2.80 16.62 9.68
N THR A 606 2.82 16.33 10.98
CA THR A 606 1.62 16.00 11.76
C THR A 606 0.63 17.16 11.82
N LEU A 607 1.10 18.37 12.18
CA LEU A 607 0.26 19.55 12.30
C LEU A 607 -0.35 19.94 10.96
N TYR A 608 0.43 19.84 9.88
CA TYR A 608 -0.10 20.04 8.53
C TYR A 608 -1.22 19.04 8.22
N SER A 609 -1.00 17.75 8.51
CA SER A 609 -1.98 16.69 8.27
C SER A 609 -3.26 16.79 9.09
N ASN A 610 -3.22 17.43 10.26
CA ASN A 610 -4.41 17.71 11.06
C ASN A 610 -5.19 18.96 10.57
N LYS A 611 -4.59 19.80 9.72
CA LYS A 611 -5.25 21.01 9.18
C LYS A 611 -6.00 20.78 7.86
N ILE A 612 -5.75 19.67 7.20
CA ILE A 612 -6.45 19.29 5.97
C ILE A 612 -7.80 18.63 6.33
N PRO A 613 -8.76 18.51 5.40
CA PRO A 613 -10.07 17.93 5.69
C PRO A 613 -9.99 16.54 6.32
N GLN A 614 -10.75 16.35 7.40
CA GLN A 614 -10.75 15.13 8.20
C GLN A 614 -11.97 14.29 7.83
N ILE A 615 -11.82 13.41 6.84
CA ILE A 615 -12.89 12.56 6.34
C ILE A 615 -12.62 11.12 6.76
N GLU A 616 -13.62 10.46 7.33
CA GLU A 616 -13.61 9.04 7.68
C GLU A 616 -14.49 8.24 6.72
N SER A 617 -14.14 6.99 6.46
CA SER A 617 -15.00 6.05 5.72
C SER A 617 -15.42 4.93 6.66
N ARG A 618 -16.72 4.81 6.94
CA ARG A 618 -17.30 3.80 7.84
C ARG A 618 -17.96 2.67 7.05
N VAL A 619 -18.18 1.53 7.69
CA VAL A 619 -19.00 0.46 7.11
C VAL A 619 -20.41 1.03 6.90
N PRO A 620 -21.02 0.84 5.72
CA PRO A 620 -22.46 1.01 5.56
C PRO A 620 -23.19 0.16 6.61
N GLU A 621 -24.14 0.72 7.35
CA GLU A 621 -24.98 -0.10 8.23
C GLU A 621 -25.79 -1.06 7.34
N ASP A 622 -25.63 -2.38 7.55
CA ASP A 622 -26.46 -3.37 6.88
C ASP A 622 -27.90 -3.16 7.40
N VAL A 623 -28.77 -2.62 6.56
CA VAL A 623 -30.16 -2.34 6.95
C VAL A 623 -30.93 -3.65 6.98
N VAL A 624 -30.88 -4.36 8.10
CA VAL A 624 -31.67 -5.57 8.32
C VAL A 624 -33.13 -5.14 8.50
N VAL A 625 -33.94 -5.34 7.46
CA VAL A 625 -35.40 -5.16 7.56
C VAL A 625 -36.09 -6.49 7.32
N LEU A 626 -36.75 -7.00 8.37
CA LEU A 626 -37.70 -8.09 8.24
C LEU A 626 -38.86 -7.63 7.35
N GLU A 627 -39.20 -8.41 6.33
CA GLU A 627 -40.15 -8.07 5.25
C GLU A 627 -41.54 -7.64 5.76
N GLN A 628 -41.92 -8.08 6.95
CA GLN A 628 -43.21 -7.81 7.58
C GLN A 628 -43.36 -6.37 8.12
N GLU A 629 -42.34 -5.51 8.01
CA GLU A 629 -42.35 -4.11 8.49
C GLU A 629 -41.95 -3.07 7.41
N LEU A 630 -42.00 -3.41 6.12
CA LEU A 630 -41.53 -2.51 5.07
C LEU A 630 -42.55 -1.39 4.79
N THR A 631 -42.36 -0.20 5.38
CA THR A 631 -43.15 1.01 5.08
C THR A 631 -42.43 1.90 4.06
N GLN A 632 -43.16 2.80 3.40
CA GLN A 632 -42.59 3.75 2.44
C GLN A 632 -41.50 4.64 3.09
N GLU A 633 -41.69 5.07 4.34
CA GLU A 633 -40.69 5.81 5.11
C GLU A 633 -39.43 4.98 5.38
N LYS A 634 -39.59 3.68 5.65
CA LYS A 634 -38.47 2.75 5.87
C LYS A 634 -37.69 2.52 4.58
N ILE A 635 -38.35 2.44 3.42
CA ILE A 635 -37.72 2.34 2.11
C ILE A 635 -36.89 3.59 1.81
N VAL A 636 -37.42 4.78 2.10
CA VAL A 636 -36.68 6.06 1.97
C VAL A 636 -35.44 6.07 2.87
N ARG A 637 -35.57 5.59 4.11
CA ARG A 637 -34.44 5.49 5.04
C ARG A 637 -33.38 4.50 4.55
N ILE A 638 -33.77 3.30 4.11
CA ILE A 638 -32.87 2.30 3.49
C ILE A 638 -32.16 2.92 2.28
N GLY A 639 -32.89 3.64 1.43
CA GLY A 639 -32.34 4.34 0.27
C GLY A 639 -31.29 5.38 0.64
N LYS A 640 -31.53 6.14 1.71
CA LYS A 640 -30.56 7.09 2.27
C LYS A 640 -29.30 6.38 2.77
N ASP A 641 -29.46 5.27 3.49
CA ASP A 641 -28.36 4.49 4.04
C ASP A 641 -27.53 3.84 2.92
N ILE A 642 -28.17 3.35 1.86
CA ILE A 642 -27.48 2.86 0.65
C ILE A 642 -26.77 4.00 -0.07
N PHE A 643 -27.42 5.15 -0.26
CA PHE A 643 -26.84 6.33 -0.90
C PHE A 643 -25.57 6.82 -0.17
N GLN A 644 -25.58 6.78 1.17
CA GLN A 644 -24.46 7.15 2.04
C GLN A 644 -23.47 6.01 2.30
N GLY A 645 -23.87 4.78 2.00
CA GLY A 645 -23.14 3.57 2.36
C GLY A 645 -22.71 2.77 1.13
N LYS A 646 -23.43 1.68 0.82
CA LYS A 646 -23.08 0.74 -0.28
C LYS A 646 -22.91 1.45 -1.62
N GLY A 647 -23.81 2.38 -1.92
CA GLY A 647 -23.80 3.22 -3.10
C GLY A 647 -22.62 4.21 -3.14
N ASN A 648 -22.18 4.70 -1.97
CA ASN A 648 -21.20 5.78 -1.82
C ASN A 648 -21.49 7.02 -2.71
N CYS A 649 -22.74 7.19 -3.16
CA CYS A 649 -23.15 8.24 -4.09
C CYS A 649 -22.91 9.63 -3.48
N TYR A 650 -23.09 9.71 -2.17
CA TYR A 650 -22.85 10.88 -1.35
C TYR A 650 -21.44 11.48 -1.56
N VAL A 651 -20.41 10.66 -1.78
CA VAL A 651 -19.02 11.14 -1.96
C VAL A 651 -18.90 12.12 -3.14
N CYS A 652 -19.74 11.96 -4.16
CA CYS A 652 -19.75 12.82 -5.33
C CYS A 652 -20.84 13.89 -5.30
N HIS A 653 -21.94 13.65 -4.57
CA HIS A 653 -23.18 14.42 -4.68
C HIS A 653 -23.56 15.27 -3.45
N LEU A 654 -22.83 15.20 -2.31
CA LEU A 654 -23.32 15.77 -1.04
C LEU A 654 -23.18 17.29 -0.84
N GLU A 655 -22.42 18.03 -1.65
CA GLU A 655 -22.21 19.48 -1.44
C GLU A 655 -22.09 20.24 -2.75
N ALA A 656 -22.40 21.55 -2.70
CA ALA A 656 -22.14 22.47 -3.80
C ALA A 656 -20.64 22.53 -4.11
N GLY A 657 -20.26 21.98 -5.28
CA GLY A 657 -18.86 21.82 -5.68
C GLY A 657 -18.35 20.37 -5.64
N GLY A 658 -19.23 19.41 -5.34
CA GLY A 658 -18.98 17.99 -5.51
C GLY A 658 -18.60 17.60 -6.94
N ARG A 659 -18.12 16.36 -7.09
CA ARG A 659 -17.73 15.79 -8.39
C ARG A 659 -18.91 15.53 -9.32
N GLY A 660 -20.08 15.30 -8.74
CA GLY A 660 -21.36 15.21 -9.44
C GLY A 660 -22.24 16.42 -9.11
N PRO A 661 -23.35 16.59 -9.85
CA PRO A 661 -24.34 17.62 -9.56
C PRO A 661 -24.92 17.44 -8.15
N ASN A 662 -25.17 18.56 -7.46
CA ASN A 662 -25.86 18.52 -6.16
C ASN A 662 -27.28 17.97 -6.35
N LEU A 663 -27.67 17.03 -5.47
CA LEU A 663 -28.95 16.33 -5.51
C LEU A 663 -29.95 16.79 -4.44
N GLU A 664 -29.64 17.81 -3.64
CA GLU A 664 -30.53 18.31 -2.57
C GLU A 664 -31.97 18.63 -3.03
N ASP A 665 -32.14 19.14 -4.26
CA ASP A 665 -33.44 19.48 -4.84
C ASP A 665 -33.86 18.53 -5.98
N ILE A 666 -33.25 17.34 -6.06
CA ILE A 666 -33.50 16.44 -7.19
C ILE A 666 -34.94 15.91 -7.19
N GLY A 667 -35.56 15.74 -6.02
CA GLY A 667 -36.95 15.28 -5.91
C GLY A 667 -37.95 16.25 -6.53
N LEU A 668 -37.67 17.56 -6.46
CA LEU A 668 -38.47 18.62 -7.09
C LEU A 668 -38.24 18.73 -8.60
N THR A 669 -37.00 18.51 -9.04
CA THR A 669 -36.60 18.86 -10.41
C THR A 669 -36.58 17.67 -11.37
N ALA A 670 -36.45 16.43 -10.88
CA ALA A 670 -36.27 15.22 -11.70
C ALA A 670 -37.32 15.07 -12.82
N GLU A 671 -38.59 15.31 -12.53
CA GLU A 671 -39.70 15.19 -13.51
C GLU A 671 -39.63 16.24 -14.64
N THR A 672 -38.96 17.37 -14.38
CA THR A 672 -38.83 18.48 -15.35
C THR A 672 -37.51 18.47 -16.12
N ARG A 673 -36.59 17.54 -15.80
CA ARG A 673 -35.27 17.46 -16.44
C ARG A 673 -35.35 17.02 -17.89
N GLU A 674 -36.24 16.09 -18.19
CA GLU A 674 -36.42 15.53 -19.53
C GLU A 674 -37.89 15.41 -19.87
N THR A 675 -38.25 15.85 -21.08
CA THR A 675 -39.65 15.92 -21.51
C THR A 675 -40.21 14.53 -21.77
N GLY A 676 -41.27 14.15 -21.05
CA GLY A 676 -42.00 12.89 -21.28
C GLY A 676 -41.48 11.67 -20.51
N ILE A 677 -40.55 11.86 -19.57
CA ILE A 677 -40.01 10.80 -18.71
C ILE A 677 -40.46 11.06 -17.26
N SER A 678 -40.91 10.02 -16.56
CA SER A 678 -41.31 10.16 -15.15
C SER A 678 -40.10 10.40 -14.24
N SER A 679 -40.32 11.02 -13.07
CA SER A 679 -39.25 11.17 -12.06
C SER A 679 -38.60 9.83 -11.68
N LYS A 680 -39.39 8.76 -11.58
CA LYS A 680 -38.90 7.40 -11.27
C LYS A 680 -37.97 6.89 -12.37
N ASP A 681 -38.40 6.98 -13.62
CA ASP A 681 -37.65 6.45 -14.76
C ASP A 681 -36.38 7.26 -15.02
N TYR A 682 -36.46 8.60 -14.93
CA TYR A 682 -35.30 9.48 -15.05
C TYR A 682 -34.23 9.15 -14.00
N LEU A 683 -34.62 8.99 -12.74
CA LEU A 683 -33.69 8.67 -11.65
C LEU A 683 -33.12 7.25 -11.78
N MET A 684 -33.96 6.27 -12.14
CA MET A 684 -33.51 4.89 -12.35
C MET A 684 -32.52 4.81 -13.52
N GLU A 685 -32.85 5.41 -14.65
CA GLU A 685 -32.00 5.45 -15.84
C GLU A 685 -30.70 6.21 -15.56
N SER A 686 -30.73 7.31 -14.80
CA SER A 686 -29.52 8.01 -14.36
C SER A 686 -28.59 7.15 -13.49
N LEU A 687 -29.13 6.18 -12.74
CA LEU A 687 -28.35 5.25 -11.91
C LEU A 687 -27.73 4.10 -12.73
N ILE A 688 -28.47 3.54 -13.69
CA ILE A 688 -28.02 2.39 -14.49
C ILE A 688 -27.31 2.79 -15.79
N GLN A 689 -27.55 4.01 -16.27
CA GLN A 689 -26.97 4.62 -17.46
C GLN A 689 -26.63 6.10 -17.18
N PRO A 690 -25.63 6.39 -16.34
CA PRO A 690 -25.29 7.76 -15.94
C PRO A 690 -24.86 8.67 -17.10
N MET A 691 -24.56 8.10 -18.26
CA MET A 691 -24.21 8.84 -19.48
C MET A 691 -25.42 9.33 -20.28
N ALA A 692 -26.63 8.90 -19.96
CA ALA A 692 -27.85 9.31 -20.64
C ALA A 692 -28.15 10.81 -20.43
N TYR A 693 -27.92 11.32 -19.21
CA TYR A 693 -28.31 12.67 -18.80
C TYR A 693 -27.14 13.44 -18.18
N LEU A 694 -26.13 13.79 -19.00
CA LEU A 694 -24.95 14.51 -18.51
C LEU A 694 -25.26 15.98 -18.21
N VAL A 695 -25.15 16.37 -16.93
CA VAL A 695 -25.34 17.77 -16.51
C VAL A 695 -24.18 18.65 -16.98
N LYS A 696 -24.52 19.77 -17.62
CA LYS A 696 -23.54 20.75 -18.12
C LYS A 696 -22.61 21.23 -16.99
N GLY A 697 -21.31 21.12 -17.21
CA GLY A 697 -20.27 21.51 -16.25
C GLY A 697 -19.70 20.37 -15.41
N PHE A 698 -20.23 19.15 -15.53
CA PHE A 698 -19.72 17.95 -14.87
C PHE A 698 -19.11 16.95 -15.86
N GLU A 699 -18.05 16.25 -15.43
CA GLU A 699 -17.40 15.22 -16.24
C GLU A 699 -18.17 13.89 -16.17
N PRO A 700 -18.12 13.05 -17.22
CA PRO A 700 -18.77 11.73 -17.26
C PRO A 700 -18.00 10.70 -16.40
N ILE A 701 -18.12 10.79 -15.08
CA ILE A 701 -17.34 10.00 -14.12
C ILE A 701 -18.17 9.10 -13.21
N MET A 702 -19.51 9.16 -13.31
CA MET A 702 -20.40 8.38 -12.44
C MET A 702 -20.39 6.91 -12.89
N PRO A 703 -20.09 5.94 -11.99
CA PRO A 703 -20.13 4.52 -12.31
C PRO A 703 -21.56 4.01 -12.40
N LEU A 704 -21.77 2.90 -13.13
CA LEU A 704 -23.07 2.22 -13.16
C LEU A 704 -23.40 1.67 -11.78
N ALA A 705 -24.53 2.08 -11.20
CA ALA A 705 -24.91 1.70 -9.84
C ALA A 705 -25.21 0.20 -9.71
N ASN A 706 -25.65 -0.45 -10.79
CA ASN A 706 -26.05 -1.87 -10.81
C ASN A 706 -24.93 -2.85 -11.21
N LYS A 707 -23.76 -2.35 -11.59
CA LYS A 707 -22.60 -3.19 -11.93
C LYS A 707 -21.49 -3.02 -10.90
N PRO A 708 -20.53 -3.95 -10.85
CA PRO A 708 -19.28 -3.71 -10.15
C PRO A 708 -18.73 -2.36 -10.62
N PRO A 709 -18.41 -1.46 -9.68
CA PRO A 709 -18.03 -1.74 -8.30
C PRO A 709 -19.09 -1.43 -7.22
N VAL A 710 -20.26 -0.89 -7.59
CA VAL A 710 -21.33 -0.54 -6.65
C VAL A 710 -22.28 -1.73 -6.42
N SER A 711 -22.61 -2.44 -7.50
CA SER A 711 -23.40 -3.68 -7.49
C SER A 711 -24.67 -3.59 -6.66
N LEU A 712 -25.44 -2.51 -6.83
CA LEU A 712 -26.78 -2.41 -6.27
C LEU A 712 -27.72 -3.38 -6.98
N ASN A 713 -28.44 -4.18 -6.20
CA ASN A 713 -29.51 -5.01 -6.71
C ASN A 713 -30.75 -4.14 -7.05
N HIS A 714 -31.76 -4.74 -7.68
CA HIS A 714 -32.92 -3.99 -8.15
C HIS A 714 -33.70 -3.29 -7.03
N GLY A 715 -33.91 -3.94 -5.87
CA GLY A 715 -34.62 -3.32 -4.75
C GLY A 715 -33.80 -2.24 -4.05
N GLU A 716 -32.49 -2.38 -3.97
CA GLU A 716 -31.57 -1.34 -3.50
C GLU A 716 -31.62 -0.09 -4.41
N LEU A 717 -31.67 -0.27 -5.73
CA LEU A 717 -31.84 0.84 -6.67
C LEU A 717 -33.18 1.56 -6.46
N LEU A 718 -34.26 0.81 -6.30
CA LEU A 718 -35.59 1.38 -6.02
C LEU A 718 -35.61 2.15 -4.69
N ALA A 719 -34.94 1.65 -3.66
CA ALA A 719 -34.80 2.36 -2.39
C ALA A 719 -34.04 3.68 -2.56
N VAL A 720 -32.92 3.67 -3.30
CA VAL A 720 -32.17 4.91 -3.60
C VAL A 720 -33.03 5.90 -4.39
N VAL A 721 -33.80 5.45 -5.38
CA VAL A 721 -34.75 6.30 -6.11
C VAL A 721 -35.81 6.88 -5.17
N ALA A 722 -36.36 6.09 -4.25
CA ALA A 722 -37.32 6.56 -3.26
C ALA A 722 -36.73 7.67 -2.37
N TYR A 723 -35.49 7.50 -1.93
CA TYR A 723 -34.77 8.53 -1.18
C TYR A 723 -34.58 9.81 -2.00
N LEU A 724 -34.11 9.70 -3.25
CA LEU A 724 -33.90 10.87 -4.11
C LEU A 724 -35.22 11.62 -4.39
N GLN A 725 -36.34 10.90 -4.56
CA GLN A 725 -37.66 11.52 -4.66
C GLN A 725 -38.06 12.24 -3.37
N SER A 726 -37.71 11.70 -2.20
CA SER A 726 -38.03 12.32 -0.90
C SER A 726 -37.32 13.67 -0.65
N LEU A 727 -36.30 14.00 -1.45
CA LEU A 727 -35.60 15.29 -1.42
C LEU A 727 -36.43 16.40 -2.10
N GLY A 728 -37.61 16.66 -1.51
CA GLY A 728 -38.56 17.70 -1.92
C GLY A 728 -39.67 17.27 -2.88
N GLY A 729 -39.63 16.06 -3.44
CA GLY A 729 -40.65 15.53 -4.35
C GLY A 729 -41.63 14.54 -3.69
N VAL A 730 -42.52 13.97 -4.52
CA VAL A 730 -43.45 12.89 -4.11
C VAL A 730 -42.79 11.54 -4.33
N VAL A 731 -42.74 10.71 -3.29
CA VAL A 731 -42.20 9.35 -3.37
C VAL A 731 -43.22 8.44 -4.07
N THR A 732 -42.81 7.86 -5.20
CA THR A 732 -43.65 6.98 -6.03
C THR A 732 -43.44 5.49 -5.77
N ILE A 733 -42.35 5.13 -5.08
CA ILE A 733 -42.02 3.75 -4.74
C ILE A 733 -42.82 3.31 -3.52
N THR A 734 -43.45 2.15 -3.62
CA THR A 734 -44.26 1.51 -2.58
C THR A 734 -43.63 0.19 -2.13
N PRO A 735 -44.04 -0.36 -0.97
CA PRO A 735 -43.53 -1.66 -0.50
C PRO A 735 -43.74 -2.82 -1.48
N THR A 736 -44.81 -2.80 -2.26
CA THR A 736 -45.09 -3.83 -3.28
C THR A 736 -44.18 -3.75 -4.50
N ASP A 737 -43.50 -2.61 -4.72
CA ASP A 737 -42.52 -2.46 -5.81
C ASP A 737 -41.17 -3.13 -5.48
N ILE A 738 -40.90 -3.41 -4.20
CA ILE A 738 -39.64 -3.98 -3.75
C ILE A 738 -39.68 -5.51 -3.89
N PRO A 739 -38.75 -6.13 -4.63
CA PRO A 739 -38.67 -7.60 -4.71
C PRO A 739 -38.46 -8.25 -3.34
N VAL A 740 -39.11 -9.39 -3.12
CA VAL A 740 -38.90 -10.23 -1.93
C VAL A 740 -37.41 -10.59 -1.82
N GLY A 741 -36.83 -10.45 -0.62
CA GLY A 741 -35.41 -10.68 -0.35
C GLY A 741 -34.46 -9.55 -0.78
N ALA A 742 -34.97 -8.43 -1.32
CA ALA A 742 -34.13 -7.33 -1.83
C ALA A 742 -33.14 -6.72 -0.81
N PHE A 743 -33.45 -6.78 0.48
CA PHE A 743 -32.65 -6.22 1.57
C PHE A 743 -32.11 -7.30 2.54
N ALA A 744 -32.15 -8.58 2.13
CA ALA A 744 -31.61 -9.66 2.95
C ALA A 744 -30.07 -9.52 3.10
N PRO A 745 -29.51 -9.64 4.32
CA PRO A 745 -28.08 -9.45 4.53
C PRO A 745 -27.28 -10.66 4.01
N VAL A 746 -26.46 -10.43 2.99
CA VAL A 746 -25.40 -11.38 2.59
C VAL A 746 -24.27 -11.31 3.62
N THR A 747 -24.48 -11.99 4.74
CA THR A 747 -23.49 -12.13 5.82
C THR A 747 -22.73 -13.44 5.65
N ALA A 748 -21.52 -13.53 6.19
CA ALA A 748 -20.71 -14.76 6.18
C ALA A 748 -21.41 -15.99 6.80
N LYS A 749 -22.55 -15.79 7.48
CA LYS A 749 -23.49 -16.84 7.92
C LYS A 749 -24.18 -17.51 6.73
N GLU A 750 -24.38 -16.81 5.61
CA GLU A 750 -24.97 -17.29 4.37
C GLU A 750 -24.02 -18.16 3.54
N ILE A 751 -22.69 -18.01 3.66
CA ILE A 751 -21.71 -18.95 3.11
C ILE A 751 -21.75 -20.30 3.84
N ILE A 752 -22.13 -20.29 5.13
CA ILE A 752 -22.38 -21.50 5.92
C ILE A 752 -23.80 -22.04 5.65
N LEU A 753 -24.79 -21.18 5.42
CA LEU A 753 -26.17 -21.59 5.10
C LEU A 753 -26.35 -22.09 3.66
N THR A 754 -25.47 -21.72 2.72
CA THR A 754 -25.44 -22.28 1.34
C THR A 754 -24.63 -23.56 1.22
N ARG A 755 -23.82 -23.90 2.23
CA ARG A 755 -23.20 -25.22 2.38
C ARG A 755 -23.83 -25.92 3.57
N GLY A 756 -24.97 -26.56 3.33
CA GLY A 756 -25.58 -27.43 4.32
C GLY A 756 -24.56 -28.39 4.95
N ASN A 757 -24.72 -28.66 6.23
CA ASN A 757 -23.90 -29.59 6.99
C ASN A 757 -24.40 -31.01 6.75
N ILE A 758 -23.63 -31.83 6.03
CA ILE A 758 -23.94 -33.22 5.68
C ILE A 758 -24.34 -34.05 6.92
N SER A 759 -23.64 -33.88 8.04
CA SER A 759 -23.92 -34.64 9.27
C SER A 759 -25.24 -34.21 9.92
N ALA A 760 -25.60 -32.92 9.84
CA ALA A 760 -26.88 -32.42 10.31
C ALA A 760 -28.02 -32.81 9.35
N GLY A 761 -27.78 -32.80 8.05
CA GLY A 761 -28.73 -33.22 7.02
C GLY A 761 -29.12 -34.68 7.13
N LYS A 762 -28.18 -35.55 7.54
CA LYS A 762 -28.49 -36.94 7.88
C LYS A 762 -29.52 -37.05 9.00
N LEU A 763 -29.39 -36.23 10.06
CA LEU A 763 -30.33 -36.23 11.16
C LEU A 763 -31.70 -35.72 10.72
N VAL A 764 -31.75 -34.70 9.86
CA VAL A 764 -33.01 -34.22 9.26
C VAL A 764 -33.68 -35.30 8.40
N PHE A 765 -32.90 -36.03 7.59
CA PHE A 765 -33.41 -37.14 6.77
C PHE A 765 -34.02 -38.28 7.60
N GLU A 766 -33.46 -38.55 8.77
CA GLU A 766 -33.98 -39.56 9.71
C GLU A 766 -35.20 -39.03 10.50
N ASP A 767 -35.11 -37.79 11.03
CA ASP A 767 -36.12 -37.17 11.90
C ASP A 767 -37.42 -36.83 11.15
N LYS A 768 -37.32 -36.37 9.90
CA LYS A 768 -38.47 -36.02 9.05
C LYS A 768 -39.07 -37.23 8.32
N GLY A 769 -38.60 -38.44 8.66
CA GLY A 769 -39.16 -39.69 8.15
C GLY A 769 -38.80 -40.02 6.70
N CYS A 770 -37.86 -39.31 6.06
CA CYS A 770 -37.49 -39.55 4.66
C CYS A 770 -36.95 -40.98 4.46
N ALA A 771 -36.24 -41.52 5.46
CA ALA A 771 -35.70 -42.88 5.47
C ALA A 771 -36.77 -44.01 5.51
N VAL A 772 -38.02 -43.67 5.79
CA VAL A 772 -39.15 -44.62 5.81
C VAL A 772 -39.49 -45.06 4.38
N CYS A 773 -39.47 -44.12 3.43
CA CYS A 773 -39.83 -44.36 2.05
C CYS A 773 -38.61 -44.47 1.13
N HIS A 774 -37.56 -43.67 1.37
CA HIS A 774 -36.35 -43.66 0.54
C HIS A 774 -35.21 -44.45 1.16
N LYS A 775 -34.63 -45.38 0.39
CA LYS A 775 -33.37 -46.04 0.74
C LYS A 775 -32.16 -45.35 0.12
N ILE A 776 -31.00 -45.63 0.71
CA ILE A 776 -29.69 -45.13 0.27
C ILE A 776 -28.71 -46.32 0.25
N VAL A 777 -29.07 -47.38 -0.46
CA VAL A 777 -28.27 -48.61 -0.61
C VAL A 777 -28.17 -49.01 -2.08
N ALA A 778 -27.14 -49.78 -2.45
CA ALA A 778 -26.84 -50.08 -3.86
C ALA A 778 -27.69 -51.20 -4.51
N GLU A 779 -28.69 -51.75 -3.82
CA GLU A 779 -29.53 -52.84 -4.33
C GLU A 779 -30.84 -52.30 -4.92
N GLU A 780 -31.31 -52.89 -6.02
CA GLU A 780 -32.60 -52.55 -6.64
C GLU A 780 -33.69 -53.52 -6.15
N GLY A 781 -34.81 -52.95 -5.68
CA GLY A 781 -36.00 -53.70 -5.25
C GLY A 781 -37.25 -52.83 -5.30
N ALA A 782 -38.43 -53.45 -5.17
CA ALA A 782 -39.72 -52.76 -5.14
C ALA A 782 -39.85 -51.94 -3.84
N GLU A 783 -39.41 -50.69 -3.90
CA GLU A 783 -39.45 -49.73 -2.81
C GLU A 783 -40.69 -48.82 -2.91
N LEU A 784 -41.13 -48.28 -1.77
CA LEU A 784 -42.27 -47.36 -1.70
C LEU A 784 -41.99 -46.00 -2.38
N ALA A 785 -40.72 -45.64 -2.57
CA ALA A 785 -40.27 -44.44 -3.27
C ALA A 785 -38.90 -44.69 -3.96
N PRO A 786 -38.44 -43.81 -4.88
CA PRO A 786 -37.17 -43.99 -5.57
C PRO A 786 -35.96 -44.05 -4.63
N ASN A 787 -35.05 -45.01 -4.86
CA ASN A 787 -33.80 -45.13 -4.13
C ASN A 787 -32.89 -43.91 -4.41
N LEU A 788 -32.30 -43.31 -3.37
CA LEU A 788 -31.50 -42.08 -3.43
C LEU A 788 -29.98 -42.32 -3.36
N PHE A 789 -29.53 -43.58 -3.47
CA PHE A 789 -28.11 -43.97 -3.36
C PHE A 789 -27.14 -43.25 -4.33
N ASP A 790 -27.64 -42.81 -5.48
CA ASP A 790 -26.88 -42.10 -6.52
C ASP A 790 -27.50 -40.74 -6.88
N ILE A 791 -28.37 -40.19 -6.02
CA ILE A 791 -29.13 -38.97 -6.32
C ILE A 791 -28.22 -37.78 -6.64
N GLY A 792 -27.08 -37.66 -5.96
CA GLY A 792 -26.12 -36.58 -6.15
C GLY A 792 -25.33 -36.64 -7.46
N ASP A 793 -25.40 -37.76 -8.19
CA ASP A 793 -24.83 -37.88 -9.54
C ASP A 793 -25.90 -37.75 -10.64
N ARG A 794 -27.15 -38.19 -10.39
CA ARG A 794 -28.22 -38.19 -11.39
C ARG A 794 -29.09 -36.93 -11.42
N ALA A 795 -29.10 -36.14 -10.35
CA ALA A 795 -29.92 -34.94 -10.22
C ALA A 795 -29.10 -33.72 -9.80
N ASP A 796 -29.45 -32.55 -10.34
CA ASP A 796 -28.86 -31.29 -9.93
C ASP A 796 -29.54 -30.72 -8.67
N ILE A 797 -28.94 -29.65 -8.13
CA ILE A 797 -29.37 -29.04 -6.87
C ILE A 797 -30.81 -28.54 -6.95
N GLU A 798 -31.19 -27.96 -8.09
CA GLU A 798 -32.52 -27.37 -8.28
C GLU A 798 -33.59 -28.44 -8.41
N PHE A 799 -33.30 -29.58 -9.06
CA PHE A 799 -34.20 -30.72 -9.09
C PHE A 799 -34.46 -31.30 -7.69
N ILE A 800 -33.42 -31.44 -6.86
CA ILE A 800 -33.55 -31.94 -5.49
C ILE A 800 -34.38 -30.97 -4.63
N LYS A 801 -34.18 -29.65 -4.80
CA LYS A 801 -34.97 -28.62 -4.12
C LYS A 801 -36.45 -28.68 -4.50
N GLU A 802 -36.72 -28.69 -5.80
CA GLU A 802 -38.08 -28.74 -6.34
C GLU A 802 -38.81 -29.99 -5.84
N SER A 803 -38.14 -31.15 -5.83
CA SER A 803 -38.72 -32.41 -5.36
C SER A 803 -39.06 -32.45 -3.86
N ILE A 804 -38.51 -31.54 -3.04
CA ILE A 804 -38.81 -31.45 -1.60
C ILE A 804 -39.86 -30.37 -1.31
N ILE A 805 -39.82 -29.25 -2.05
CA ILE A 805 -40.74 -28.12 -1.89
C ILE A 805 -42.09 -28.43 -2.53
N ASP A 806 -42.08 -28.94 -3.77
CA ASP A 806 -43.27 -29.36 -4.51
C ASP A 806 -43.04 -30.77 -5.07
N PRO A 807 -43.20 -31.82 -4.23
CA PRO A 807 -43.03 -33.20 -4.66
C PRO A 807 -44.02 -33.63 -5.75
N SER A 808 -45.10 -32.88 -5.97
CA SER A 808 -46.11 -33.14 -6.98
C SER A 808 -45.75 -32.58 -8.36
N ALA A 809 -44.81 -31.62 -8.43
CA ALA A 809 -44.38 -30.99 -9.67
C ALA A 809 -43.79 -31.98 -10.68
N LYS A 810 -43.05 -33.00 -10.20
CA LYS A 810 -42.41 -34.03 -11.02
C LYS A 810 -42.43 -35.39 -10.32
N THR A 811 -43.33 -36.27 -10.74
CA THR A 811 -43.41 -37.64 -10.24
C THR A 811 -42.49 -38.58 -11.04
N VAL A 812 -41.88 -39.54 -10.36
CA VAL A 812 -41.04 -40.56 -11.00
C VAL A 812 -41.92 -41.72 -11.45
N GLU A 813 -41.86 -42.07 -12.73
CA GLU A 813 -42.67 -43.12 -13.34
C GLU A 813 -42.41 -44.48 -12.65
N GLY A 814 -43.46 -45.14 -12.15
CA GLY A 814 -43.38 -46.43 -11.45
C GLY A 814 -43.52 -46.38 -9.91
N TYR A 815 -43.73 -45.20 -9.31
CA TYR A 815 -43.99 -45.05 -7.88
C TYR A 815 -45.28 -44.25 -7.63
N ASP A 816 -46.29 -44.90 -7.01
CA ASP A 816 -47.64 -44.35 -6.85
C ASP A 816 -47.89 -43.65 -5.50
N LEU A 817 -46.89 -43.62 -4.61
CA LEU A 817 -47.02 -43.01 -3.27
C LEU A 817 -46.73 -41.51 -3.33
N ALA A 818 -47.70 -40.68 -2.96
CA ALA A 818 -47.51 -39.23 -2.84
C ALA A 818 -46.56 -38.91 -1.67
N MET A 819 -45.48 -38.18 -1.97
CA MET A 819 -44.57 -37.65 -0.94
C MET A 819 -45.25 -36.48 -0.22
N PRO A 820 -45.14 -36.38 1.12
CA PRO A 820 -45.68 -35.24 1.88
C PRO A 820 -45.04 -33.91 1.46
N GLU A 821 -45.80 -32.82 1.53
CA GLU A 821 -45.28 -31.46 1.36
C GLU A 821 -44.50 -31.03 2.60
N TYR A 822 -43.22 -30.67 2.42
CA TYR A 822 -42.33 -30.30 3.53
C TYR A 822 -41.99 -28.80 3.55
N GLU A 823 -42.62 -27.99 2.69
CA GLU A 823 -42.36 -26.55 2.55
C GLU A 823 -42.55 -25.78 3.86
N GLU A 824 -43.60 -26.09 4.62
CA GLU A 824 -43.89 -25.42 5.90
C GLU A 824 -43.26 -26.14 7.13
N GLU A 825 -42.70 -27.35 6.95
CA GLU A 825 -42.19 -28.18 8.04
C GLU A 825 -40.66 -28.15 8.21
N LEU A 826 -39.94 -27.62 7.21
CA LEU A 826 -38.48 -27.51 7.21
C LEU A 826 -38.05 -26.05 7.38
N THR A 827 -37.19 -25.80 8.36
CA THR A 827 -36.48 -24.51 8.40
C THR A 827 -35.50 -24.42 7.23
N ILE A 828 -35.20 -23.20 6.76
CA ILE A 828 -34.22 -22.95 5.67
C ILE A 828 -32.88 -23.66 5.94
N LYS A 829 -32.47 -23.75 7.20
CA LYS A 829 -31.24 -24.45 7.61
C LYS A 829 -31.37 -25.97 7.45
N GLU A 830 -32.46 -26.57 7.92
CA GLU A 830 -32.71 -28.01 7.78
C GLU A 830 -32.85 -28.42 6.31
N PHE A 831 -33.49 -27.57 5.52
CA PHE A 831 -33.64 -27.74 4.08
C PHE A 831 -32.28 -27.78 3.36
N ASN A 832 -31.40 -26.80 3.64
CA ASN A 832 -30.06 -26.76 3.04
C ASN A 832 -29.15 -27.88 3.56
N ASP A 833 -29.23 -28.23 4.85
CA ASP A 833 -28.51 -29.36 5.45
C ASP A 833 -28.91 -30.69 4.78
N LEU A 834 -30.22 -30.91 4.56
CA LEU A 834 -30.78 -32.07 3.88
C LEU A 834 -30.32 -32.18 2.42
N ILE A 835 -30.33 -31.07 1.67
CA ILE A 835 -29.85 -31.03 0.28
C ILE A 835 -28.36 -31.38 0.20
N ALA A 836 -27.53 -30.83 1.10
CA ALA A 836 -26.11 -31.14 1.14
C ALA A 836 -25.85 -32.62 1.48
N TYR A 837 -26.66 -33.22 2.35
CA TYR A 837 -26.61 -34.65 2.64
C TYR A 837 -26.96 -35.49 1.40
N LEU A 838 -28.05 -35.17 0.70
CA LEU A 838 -28.47 -35.89 -0.50
C LEU A 838 -27.46 -35.78 -1.65
N GLN A 839 -26.87 -34.59 -1.86
CA GLN A 839 -25.80 -34.39 -2.86
C GLN A 839 -24.50 -35.15 -2.57
N SER A 840 -24.31 -35.62 -1.34
CA SER A 840 -23.12 -36.40 -0.98
C SER A 840 -23.13 -37.82 -1.59
N PHE A 841 -24.28 -38.30 -2.05
CA PHE A 841 -24.46 -39.66 -2.58
C PHE A 841 -24.17 -39.74 -4.09
N LYS A 842 -22.95 -40.16 -4.40
CA LYS A 842 -22.38 -40.27 -5.76
C LYS A 842 -22.23 -41.72 -6.27
N GLY A 843 -23.14 -42.61 -5.88
CA GLY A 843 -23.30 -43.93 -6.50
C GLY A 843 -22.07 -44.86 -6.57
N LYS A 844 -20.99 -44.65 -5.79
CA LYS A 844 -19.83 -45.55 -5.84
C LYS A 844 -20.19 -46.91 -5.24
N LYS A 845 -20.45 -47.90 -6.10
CA LYS A 845 -20.43 -49.32 -5.72
C LYS A 845 -19.14 -49.59 -4.94
N LEU A 846 -19.27 -50.01 -3.68
CA LEU A 846 -18.19 -50.68 -2.98
C LEU A 846 -17.77 -51.87 -3.86
N ILE A 847 -16.59 -51.79 -4.46
CA ILE A 847 -15.93 -52.95 -5.05
C ILE A 847 -15.71 -53.89 -3.86
N LYS A 848 -16.38 -55.04 -3.89
CA LYS A 848 -16.24 -56.10 -2.88
C LYS A 848 -14.80 -56.54 -2.71
#